data_AF-A0A2K1IYX5-F1
#
_entry.id   AF-A0A2K1IYX5-F1
#
_cell.length_a   1.000
_cell.length_b   1.000
_cell.length_c   1.000
_cell.angle_alpha   90.00
_cell.angle_beta   90.00
_cell.angle_gamma   90.00
#
_symmetry.space_group_name_H-M   'P 1'
#
loop_
_entity.id
_entity.type
_entity.pdbx_description
1 polymer ?
#
loop_
_entity_poly.entity_id
_entity_poly.type
_entity_poly.pdbx_seq_one_letter_code
_entity_poly.pdbx_strand_id
1 'polypeptide(L)'
;MENNDALDIGAVSSPYPSQSEGVSTPLPQVTSPSFDNAASPVAGRRAVRQTPTSAVRRRGRETDSARRRRSRSRSLGNSVYSSPYDAGTPGTPGTPVATPVYATPVGTPMGTPSFHRGTPQYKQRSELGSQGKPLHRRRRSQSREPGHRSPSREPSADGRPSESAEPDDTLGGEYAYVWGTNVNIPDVLRAIRRFLHNYRSSAHDLNSKYIQIIEETVEREEDTLNIDMSDIYDHDPDLYAKIVRYPLDIIPLLDTECQEVATSLLPTFEKHIEARPFNLKASVHMRELNPSDIDKLVSVKGMVIRCSSIIPEIKGAFFKCLVCGHSPPLVTVVKGRVEEPTRCEKPECAARNAMSLIHNRCTFANKQIVRLQETPDAIPEGETPHTVSMCLYNTMVDAVKPGDRIEVTGVFKAMAVRVGPNQRTLRALYKTYIDCVHVKKSDRGRLQTEDPMEMDKENDMYAGYHESDTSEAANEAKIQKLKELSKLPDIYDRLSRSLAPSIWELEDIKKGLLCQLFGGKAKKIPSGASFRGDINVLLVGDPGTSKSQLLQYVHKIAPRGIYTSGRGSSAVGLTAYVTKDPETRETVLESGALVLSDRGICCIDEFDKMSDNARSMLHEVMEQQTVSVAKAGIIASLNARTSVLACANPSGSRYNARLSVIDNIQLPPTLLSRFDLIYLMLDKPDEQNDRRLARHLVALHYENYEVSKQDALDLQTLTAYITYARQHVHPTLSDEAAEDLINGYVEMRQKGNFPGSSKKVITATPRQLESMIRISEALARMRFSEVVEKVDAAEAVRLLDVALQQSATDHATGTIDMDLITTGVSASERIRRANLLAALRELIADKISPGSSSGLKTSQLLEDIRSQSSVDVSLQDIKNALGSLQGEGFLTVHGDIVKRV
;
A
#
# COMPACT_ATOMS: atom_id res chain seq x y z
N MET A 1 13.60 70.67 17.47
CA MET A 1 12.75 69.47 17.48
C MET A 1 13.69 68.27 17.55
N GLU A 2 14.42 68.02 18.64
CA GLU A 2 14.03 67.92 20.07
C GLU A 2 13.15 66.68 20.36
N ASN A 3 13.39 65.87 21.39
CA ASN A 3 14.60 65.73 22.24
C ASN A 3 14.57 64.41 23.06
N ASN A 4 15.75 63.82 23.27
CA ASN A 4 16.28 63.19 24.50
C ASN A 4 15.58 62.07 25.35
N ASP A 5 16.45 61.13 25.75
CA ASP A 5 16.67 60.50 27.08
C ASP A 5 15.82 59.35 27.68
N ALA A 6 16.38 58.13 27.62
CA ALA A 6 16.86 57.31 28.77
C ALA A 6 17.63 56.08 28.19
N LEU A 7 18.86 55.68 28.57
CA LEU A 7 19.55 55.45 29.86
C LEU A 7 19.01 54.23 30.65
N ASP A 8 19.82 53.28 31.18
CA ASP A 8 21.23 52.89 30.93
C ASP A 8 21.53 51.52 31.64
N ILE A 9 22.77 51.02 31.51
CA ILE A 9 23.44 49.93 32.29
C ILE A 9 22.97 48.49 31.97
N GLY A 10 23.86 47.55 31.65
CA GLY A 10 25.31 47.68 31.43
C GLY A 10 26.01 46.34 31.13
N ALA A 11 27.24 46.41 30.62
CA ALA A 11 28.09 45.25 30.29
C ALA A 11 29.55 45.50 30.72
N VAL A 12 30.30 44.45 31.05
CA VAL A 12 31.68 44.53 31.55
C VAL A 12 32.61 43.56 30.82
N SER A 13 33.81 44.06 30.50
CA SER A 13 34.93 43.46 29.77
C SER A 13 36.02 42.92 30.74
N SER A 14 37.08 42.17 30.38
CA SER A 14 37.46 41.52 29.11
C SER A 14 38.33 40.24 29.31
N PRO A 15 39.67 40.19 29.10
CA PRO A 15 40.23 39.25 28.11
C PRO A 15 41.24 38.21 28.66
N TYR A 16 41.51 37.18 27.86
CA TYR A 16 42.60 36.21 28.07
C TYR A 16 43.74 36.38 27.06
N PRO A 17 45.01 36.41 27.49
CA PRO A 17 46.19 36.40 26.63
C PRO A 17 46.72 34.97 26.36
N SER A 18 47.52 34.83 25.30
CA SER A 18 48.18 33.59 24.90
C SER A 18 49.61 33.46 25.45
N GLN A 19 50.02 32.25 25.84
CA GLN A 19 51.39 31.79 25.62
C GLN A 19 51.46 30.25 25.54
N SER A 20 52.56 29.74 24.99
CA SER A 20 52.69 28.37 24.50
C SER A 20 53.98 27.70 24.95
N GLU A 21 53.88 26.47 25.43
CA GLU A 21 54.93 25.44 25.34
C GLU A 21 54.25 24.07 25.37
N GLY A 22 54.87 23.04 24.78
CA GLY A 22 54.17 21.77 24.51
C GLY A 22 55.05 20.53 24.51
N VAL A 23 54.44 19.38 24.82
CA VAL A 23 55.06 18.05 24.77
C VAL A 23 54.06 17.07 24.15
N SER A 24 54.55 16.18 23.28
CA SER A 24 53.76 15.17 22.57
C SER A 24 53.78 13.80 23.25
N THR A 25 52.64 13.10 23.30
CA THR A 25 52.56 11.62 23.37
C THR A 25 51.16 11.10 22.96
N PRO A 26 51.01 9.82 22.53
CA PRO A 26 49.83 9.34 21.81
C PRO A 26 48.83 8.50 22.64
N LEU A 27 47.73 8.13 21.97
CA LEU A 27 46.64 7.25 22.43
C LEU A 27 47.12 5.84 22.87
N PRO A 28 46.53 5.25 23.94
CA PRO A 28 46.70 3.84 24.27
C PRO A 28 45.69 2.93 23.54
N GLN A 29 46.16 1.77 23.08
CA GLN A 29 45.31 0.62 22.76
C GLN A 29 45.07 -0.21 24.03
N VAL A 30 43.96 -0.96 24.10
CA VAL A 30 43.75 -2.02 25.09
C VAL A 30 43.38 -3.31 24.37
N THR A 31 44.04 -4.41 24.75
CA THR A 31 43.99 -5.71 24.06
C THR A 31 43.15 -6.75 24.81
N SER A 32 42.70 -7.77 24.08
CA SER A 32 42.05 -8.96 24.63
C SER A 32 43.04 -9.87 25.37
N PRO A 33 42.68 -10.47 26.52
CA PRO A 33 43.47 -11.50 27.17
C PRO A 33 43.17 -12.90 26.59
N SER A 34 44.22 -13.71 26.44
CA SER A 34 44.16 -15.16 26.23
C SER A 34 45.11 -15.84 27.23
N PHE A 35 44.77 -17.04 27.72
CA PHE A 35 45.60 -17.82 28.63
C PHE A 35 45.47 -19.32 28.35
N ASP A 36 46.57 -20.05 28.56
CA ASP A 36 46.74 -21.44 28.15
C ASP A 36 47.08 -22.38 29.33
N ASN A 37 46.48 -23.58 29.31
CA ASN A 37 46.95 -24.90 29.76
C ASN A 37 47.74 -25.12 31.07
N ALA A 38 47.22 -26.03 31.94
CA ALA A 38 48.00 -27.03 32.68
C ALA A 38 47.17 -28.28 33.12
N ALA A 39 47.84 -29.44 33.23
CA ALA A 39 47.41 -30.80 33.64
C ALA A 39 46.35 -30.92 34.79
N SER A 40 45.33 -31.80 34.80
CA SER A 40 45.22 -33.30 34.66
C SER A 40 45.59 -34.10 35.93
N PRO A 41 45.22 -35.40 36.14
CA PRO A 41 44.34 -36.33 35.39
C PRO A 41 43.35 -37.16 36.26
N VAL A 42 42.56 -38.10 35.66
CA VAL A 42 42.25 -39.49 36.12
C VAL A 42 41.30 -40.16 35.09
N ALA A 43 41.24 -41.51 35.03
CA ALA A 43 40.75 -42.27 33.86
C ALA A 43 39.57 -43.24 34.14
N GLY A 44 38.80 -43.62 33.10
CA GLY A 44 37.74 -44.64 33.20
C GLY A 44 37.06 -45.05 31.87
N ARG A 45 37.49 -46.18 31.29
CA ARG A 45 36.95 -46.91 30.12
C ARG A 45 35.41 -47.13 30.19
N ARG A 46 34.64 -47.41 29.13
CA ARG A 46 34.92 -48.22 27.90
C ARG A 46 33.79 -48.01 26.84
N ALA A 47 34.06 -48.31 25.57
CA ALA A 47 33.04 -48.42 24.50
C ALA A 47 32.82 -49.90 24.08
N VAL A 48 31.76 -50.20 23.29
CA VAL A 48 31.77 -51.12 22.12
C VAL A 48 30.41 -51.17 21.37
N ARG A 49 30.46 -51.67 20.12
CA ARG A 49 29.47 -51.70 19.04
C ARG A 49 28.47 -52.89 19.04
N GLN A 50 27.30 -52.63 18.41
CA GLN A 50 26.59 -53.45 17.39
C GLN A 50 25.84 -54.77 17.71
N THR A 51 24.80 -54.96 16.88
CA THR A 51 23.86 -56.07 16.53
C THR A 51 24.54 -57.42 16.14
N PRO A 52 23.86 -58.61 15.96
CA PRO A 52 22.51 -58.77 15.35
C PRO A 52 21.64 -60.05 15.65
N THR A 53 20.55 -60.21 14.86
CA THR A 53 19.88 -61.46 14.35
C THR A 53 18.88 -62.34 15.15
N SER A 54 17.67 -62.45 14.55
CA SER A 54 16.88 -63.66 14.21
C SER A 54 16.01 -64.51 15.19
N ALA A 55 14.68 -64.34 15.06
CA ALA A 55 13.69 -65.34 14.58
C ALA A 55 12.86 -66.30 15.50
N VAL A 56 11.71 -66.74 14.93
CA VAL A 56 10.85 -67.94 15.20
C VAL A 56 9.57 -67.84 16.09
N ARG A 57 8.39 -67.89 15.42
CA ARG A 57 7.07 -68.55 15.72
C ARG A 57 6.54 -68.63 17.18
N ARG A 58 5.24 -68.41 17.45
CA ARG A 58 4.09 -69.29 17.08
C ARG A 58 2.69 -68.66 17.34
N ARG A 59 1.70 -69.03 16.49
CA ARG A 59 0.24 -69.32 16.68
C ARG A 59 -0.64 -68.37 17.56
N GLY A 60 -1.93 -68.16 17.29
CA GLY A 60 -2.90 -68.60 16.25
C GLY A 60 -4.11 -67.64 16.27
N ARG A 61 -4.95 -67.45 15.24
CA ARG A 61 -5.71 -68.32 14.32
C ARG A 61 -7.12 -68.69 14.82
N GLU A 62 -8.12 -67.97 14.30
CA GLU A 62 -9.48 -68.43 13.92
C GLU A 62 -9.96 -67.48 12.78
N THR A 63 -10.10 -67.96 11.54
CA THR A 63 -11.34 -68.46 10.85
C THR A 63 -12.37 -67.36 10.57
N ASP A 64 -12.62 -66.98 9.30
CA ASP A 64 -13.45 -67.68 8.29
C ASP A 64 -14.97 -67.59 8.59
N SER A 65 -15.90 -67.39 7.63
CA SER A 65 -15.80 -67.04 6.20
C SER A 65 -17.19 -66.55 5.71
N ALA A 66 -17.30 -65.48 4.90
CA ALA A 66 -17.44 -65.50 3.42
C ALA A 66 -18.88 -65.58 2.83
N ARG A 67 -19.02 -64.97 1.62
CA ARG A 67 -20.02 -65.25 0.54
C ARG A 67 -21.47 -64.78 0.81
N ARG A 68 -22.33 -64.51 -0.20
CA ARG A 68 -22.24 -64.69 -1.68
C ARG A 68 -23.27 -63.85 -2.47
N ARG A 69 -22.85 -63.23 -3.60
CA ARG A 69 -23.63 -63.08 -4.88
C ARG A 69 -24.92 -62.20 -4.80
N ARG A 70 -25.59 -61.73 -5.87
CA ARG A 70 -25.50 -61.70 -7.37
C ARG A 70 -26.41 -60.50 -7.82
N SER A 71 -26.49 -59.96 -9.05
CA SER A 71 -25.86 -60.23 -10.37
C SER A 71 -26.22 -59.16 -11.42
N ARG A 72 -25.27 -58.85 -12.34
CA ARG A 72 -25.46 -58.63 -13.81
C ARG A 72 -26.30 -57.40 -14.30
N SER A 73 -26.05 -56.81 -15.49
CA SER A 73 -24.87 -56.85 -16.41
C SER A 73 -25.01 -55.93 -17.66
N ARG A 74 -23.86 -55.62 -18.30
CA ARG A 74 -23.62 -55.29 -19.75
C ARG A 74 -24.00 -53.88 -20.25
N SER A 75 -23.37 -53.29 -21.29
CA SER A 75 -22.03 -53.34 -21.99
C SER A 75 -22.09 -52.41 -23.24
N LEU A 76 -21.05 -51.94 -23.98
CA LEU A 76 -19.59 -52.14 -24.18
C LEU A 76 -18.90 -50.73 -24.25
N GLY A 77 -17.59 -50.51 -24.50
CA GLY A 77 -16.38 -51.36 -24.50
C GLY A 77 -15.36 -51.07 -25.65
N ASN A 78 -14.05 -51.23 -25.34
CA ASN A 78 -12.88 -51.48 -26.25
C ASN A 78 -12.29 -50.35 -27.16
N SER A 79 -11.00 -50.39 -27.61
CA SER A 79 -9.74 -51.01 -27.07
C SER A 79 -8.42 -50.73 -27.90
N VAL A 80 -7.33 -50.29 -27.21
CA VAL A 80 -5.92 -50.83 -27.23
C VAL A 80 -4.95 -50.59 -28.43
N TYR A 81 -3.62 -50.67 -28.12
CA TYR A 81 -2.35 -50.67 -28.92
C TYR A 81 -1.68 -49.29 -29.23
N SER A 82 -0.34 -49.10 -29.23
CA SER A 82 0.79 -49.67 -28.42
C SER A 82 2.17 -49.02 -28.73
N SER A 83 3.04 -48.93 -27.70
CA SER A 83 4.52 -49.14 -27.58
C SER A 83 5.41 -49.52 -28.80
N PRO A 84 6.78 -49.50 -28.69
CA PRO A 84 7.67 -49.45 -27.49
C PRO A 84 8.70 -48.28 -27.54
N TYR A 85 9.91 -48.22 -26.94
CA TYR A 85 10.86 -49.08 -26.17
C TYR A 85 11.81 -48.12 -25.36
N ASP A 86 12.60 -48.46 -24.32
CA ASP A 86 12.76 -49.65 -23.45
C ASP A 86 13.24 -49.24 -22.01
N ALA A 87 14.37 -49.73 -21.48
CA ALA A 87 14.74 -49.69 -20.05
C ALA A 87 16.21 -49.28 -19.70
N GLY A 88 16.47 -48.96 -18.41
CA GLY A 88 17.84 -48.85 -17.84
C GLY A 88 17.98 -48.13 -16.48
N THR A 89 18.23 -48.88 -15.39
CA THR A 89 18.49 -48.39 -14.00
C THR A 89 19.41 -49.38 -13.25
N PRO A 90 20.01 -49.07 -12.06
CA PRO A 90 20.33 -47.78 -11.40
C PRO A 90 21.80 -47.69 -10.90
N GLY A 91 22.23 -46.57 -10.27
CA GLY A 91 23.50 -46.53 -9.51
C GLY A 91 23.83 -45.17 -8.84
N THR A 92 24.31 -45.21 -7.59
CA THR A 92 24.75 -44.07 -6.75
C THR A 92 26.06 -44.43 -6.01
N PRO A 93 26.78 -43.50 -5.33
CA PRO A 93 26.87 -42.03 -5.47
C PRO A 93 28.32 -41.53 -5.70
N GLY A 94 28.53 -40.22 -5.94
CA GLY A 94 29.90 -39.65 -5.97
C GLY A 94 29.96 -38.12 -6.13
N THR A 95 30.47 -37.44 -5.09
CA THR A 95 30.84 -36.01 -5.03
C THR A 95 32.36 -35.87 -4.79
N PRO A 96 33.01 -34.69 -4.92
CA PRO A 96 32.62 -33.41 -5.56
C PRO A 96 33.76 -32.83 -6.48
N VAL A 97 33.74 -31.50 -6.72
CA VAL A 97 34.91 -30.58 -6.94
C VAL A 97 35.28 -30.16 -8.38
N ALA A 98 35.55 -28.84 -8.49
CA ALA A 98 36.34 -28.07 -9.47
C ALA A 98 35.84 -27.79 -10.91
N THR A 99 35.69 -26.50 -11.18
CA THR A 99 35.88 -25.82 -12.48
C THR A 99 37.35 -25.85 -12.95
N PRO A 100 37.59 -25.83 -14.27
CA PRO A 100 38.28 -24.69 -14.91
C PRO A 100 37.31 -23.95 -15.88
N VAL A 101 37.33 -22.62 -16.08
CA VAL A 101 38.42 -21.68 -16.44
C VAL A 101 38.88 -21.82 -17.90
N TYR A 102 38.83 -20.69 -18.62
CA TYR A 102 39.18 -20.55 -20.04
C TYR A 102 40.68 -20.75 -20.31
N ALA A 103 41.01 -21.40 -21.44
CA ALA A 103 42.26 -21.19 -22.17
C ALA A 103 42.03 -21.35 -23.67
N THR A 104 42.49 -20.39 -24.48
CA THR A 104 42.52 -20.47 -25.95
C THR A 104 43.77 -21.21 -26.44
N PRO A 105 43.76 -21.67 -27.69
CA PRO A 105 44.90 -21.32 -28.55
C PRO A 105 44.49 -20.77 -29.92
N VAL A 106 45.34 -19.90 -30.46
CA VAL A 106 45.31 -19.41 -31.86
C VAL A 106 46.39 -20.15 -32.65
N GLY A 107 46.11 -20.55 -33.90
CA GLY A 107 47.09 -21.26 -34.72
C GLY A 107 46.61 -21.71 -36.10
N THR A 108 46.41 -20.79 -37.04
CA THR A 108 46.23 -21.09 -38.47
C THR A 108 47.55 -21.49 -39.14
N PRO A 109 47.50 -22.25 -40.25
CA PRO A 109 47.99 -21.63 -41.48
C PRO A 109 47.15 -21.88 -42.75
N MET A 110 47.09 -20.82 -43.57
CA MET A 110 46.88 -20.70 -45.03
C MET A 110 46.46 -21.92 -45.89
N GLY A 111 45.48 -21.70 -46.79
CA GLY A 111 45.24 -22.53 -47.97
C GLY A 111 44.00 -22.12 -48.79
N THR A 112 44.18 -21.39 -49.90
CA THR A 112 43.11 -20.98 -50.84
C THR A 112 43.66 -20.86 -52.28
N PRO A 113 42.82 -20.75 -53.34
CA PRO A 113 41.49 -21.32 -53.56
C PRO A 113 41.38 -22.06 -54.93
N SER A 114 40.20 -22.59 -55.26
CA SER A 114 39.78 -22.81 -56.67
C SER A 114 38.25 -22.82 -56.83
N PHE A 115 37.77 -22.37 -57.99
CA PHE A 115 36.35 -22.33 -58.40
C PHE A 115 35.94 -23.68 -59.05
N HIS A 116 34.69 -24.01 -59.46
CA HIS A 116 33.52 -23.21 -59.90
C HIS A 116 32.19 -24.00 -59.81
N ARG A 117 31.06 -23.26 -59.81
CA ARG A 117 29.69 -23.59 -60.32
C ARG A 117 29.01 -24.92 -59.93
N GLY A 118 27.81 -24.79 -59.35
CA GLY A 118 26.75 -25.81 -59.40
C GLY A 118 25.36 -25.18 -59.23
N THR A 119 24.44 -25.39 -60.17
CA THR A 119 23.05 -24.92 -60.14
C THR A 119 22.07 -26.08 -59.88
N PRO A 120 21.04 -25.92 -59.04
CA PRO A 120 19.89 -26.82 -59.03
C PRO A 120 18.81 -26.34 -60.02
N GLN A 121 18.34 -27.23 -60.90
CA GLN A 121 17.14 -27.05 -61.72
C GLN A 121 16.03 -28.03 -61.29
N TYR A 122 14.80 -27.77 -61.76
CA TYR A 122 13.57 -28.35 -61.25
C TYR A 122 13.05 -29.52 -62.11
N LYS A 123 12.47 -30.57 -61.48
CA LYS A 123 11.52 -31.60 -62.00
C LYS A 123 11.39 -32.76 -60.99
N GLN A 124 10.37 -33.63 -60.96
CA GLN A 124 8.91 -33.59 -61.22
C GLN A 124 8.41 -35.06 -61.29
N ARG A 125 7.24 -35.39 -60.71
CA ARG A 125 6.23 -36.43 -61.08
C ARG A 125 5.43 -36.89 -59.84
N SER A 126 4.16 -37.33 -59.91
CA SER A 126 3.13 -37.24 -60.99
C SER A 126 1.72 -37.65 -60.50
N GLU A 127 0.71 -36.82 -60.83
CA GLU A 127 -0.62 -37.16 -61.44
C GLU A 127 -1.60 -38.11 -60.70
N LEU A 128 -2.93 -38.13 -60.93
CA LEU A 128 -3.87 -37.51 -61.90
C LEU A 128 -5.07 -36.84 -61.16
N GLY A 129 -6.02 -36.08 -61.76
CA GLY A 129 -6.06 -35.49 -63.12
C GLY A 129 -7.41 -35.53 -63.88
N SER A 130 -8.48 -34.81 -63.47
CA SER A 130 -9.71 -34.57 -64.28
C SER A 130 -10.06 -33.07 -64.35
N GLN A 131 -10.00 -32.42 -65.52
CA GLN A 131 -11.06 -32.15 -66.53
C GLN A 131 -12.13 -31.09 -66.13
N GLY A 132 -12.38 -30.01 -66.91
CA GLY A 132 -11.63 -29.58 -68.10
C GLY A 132 -12.09 -28.29 -68.85
N LYS A 133 -11.07 -27.50 -69.25
CA LYS A 133 -10.91 -26.60 -70.44
C LYS A 133 -11.76 -25.30 -70.65
N PRO A 134 -11.23 -24.29 -71.41
CA PRO A 134 -11.74 -22.91 -71.44
C PRO A 134 -11.93 -22.31 -72.87
N LEU A 135 -12.13 -20.98 -72.99
CA LEU A 135 -12.03 -20.21 -74.23
C LEU A 135 -11.34 -18.81 -74.07
N HIS A 136 -10.96 -18.19 -75.18
CA HIS A 136 -10.18 -16.93 -75.28
C HIS A 136 -11.07 -15.65 -75.22
N ARG A 137 -10.62 -14.37 -75.28
CA ARG A 137 -9.36 -13.76 -75.82
C ARG A 137 -9.09 -12.32 -75.30
N ARG A 138 -7.85 -11.83 -75.50
CA ARG A 138 -7.33 -10.45 -75.29
C ARG A 138 -8.26 -9.29 -75.74
N ARG A 139 -8.22 -8.14 -75.02
CA ARG A 139 -7.51 -6.90 -75.46
C ARG A 139 -7.43 -5.81 -74.37
N ARG A 140 -6.64 -4.75 -74.65
CA ARG A 140 -6.40 -3.53 -73.84
C ARG A 140 -6.25 -2.34 -74.79
N SER A 141 -7.01 -1.26 -74.59
CA SER A 141 -6.92 0.03 -75.32
C SER A 141 -7.70 1.13 -74.57
N GLN A 142 -7.48 2.41 -74.90
CA GLN A 142 -7.86 3.58 -74.09
C GLN A 142 -9.01 4.43 -74.67
N SER A 143 -9.49 5.36 -73.84
CA SER A 143 -10.02 6.72 -74.15
C SER A 143 -11.28 6.91 -75.02
N ARG A 144 -12.35 7.48 -74.43
CA ARG A 144 -12.74 8.91 -74.56
C ARG A 144 -13.93 9.29 -73.63
N GLU A 145 -14.18 10.60 -73.52
CA GLU A 145 -15.28 11.29 -72.81
C GLU A 145 -16.58 11.31 -73.69
N PRO A 146 -17.70 12.07 -73.41
CA PRO A 146 -18.01 12.99 -72.29
C PRO A 146 -19.49 12.98 -71.75
N GLY A 147 -19.78 13.82 -70.73
CA GLY A 147 -20.95 14.73 -70.82
C GLY A 147 -22.09 14.70 -69.76
N HIS A 148 -22.41 15.91 -69.26
CA HIS A 148 -23.74 16.46 -68.88
C HIS A 148 -24.54 16.07 -67.60
N ARG A 149 -24.64 17.09 -66.71
CA ARG A 149 -25.82 17.70 -66.04
C ARG A 149 -26.98 16.85 -65.45
N SER A 150 -27.31 17.19 -64.20
CA SER A 150 -28.56 16.85 -63.48
C SER A 150 -29.62 18.00 -63.54
N PRO A 151 -30.92 17.69 -63.28
CA PRO A 151 -32.00 18.68 -63.14
C PRO A 151 -32.40 18.98 -61.67
N SER A 152 -33.25 19.99 -61.46
CA SER A 152 -33.62 20.58 -60.16
C SER A 152 -35.04 20.22 -59.65
N ARG A 153 -35.31 20.45 -58.36
CA ARG A 153 -36.68 20.61 -57.81
C ARG A 153 -36.73 21.32 -56.44
N GLU A 154 -37.80 22.09 -56.24
CA GLU A 154 -38.17 22.93 -55.07
C GLU A 154 -39.70 23.17 -55.13
N PRO A 155 -40.37 23.85 -54.17
CA PRO A 155 -40.17 23.89 -52.71
C PRO A 155 -41.51 23.73 -51.92
N SER A 156 -41.46 23.75 -50.57
CA SER A 156 -42.60 24.09 -49.68
C SER A 156 -42.08 24.52 -48.29
N ALA A 157 -42.83 25.33 -47.52
CA ALA A 157 -42.26 26.13 -46.41
C ALA A 157 -43.14 26.27 -45.14
N ASP A 158 -42.46 26.39 -43.98
CA ASP A 158 -42.86 27.06 -42.72
C ASP A 158 -41.57 27.22 -41.84
N GLY A 159 -41.51 27.85 -40.66
CA GLY A 159 -42.55 28.51 -39.85
C GLY A 159 -42.07 29.38 -38.68
N ARG A 160 -40.85 29.95 -38.73
CA ARG A 160 -40.22 30.85 -37.72
C ARG A 160 -39.71 30.15 -36.42
N PRO A 161 -39.01 30.84 -35.47
CA PRO A 161 -37.59 31.16 -35.64
C PRO A 161 -36.71 30.93 -34.38
N SER A 162 -35.40 30.86 -34.56
CA SER A 162 -34.39 31.06 -33.49
C SER A 162 -33.14 31.71 -34.08
N GLU A 163 -32.48 32.57 -33.32
CA GLU A 163 -31.41 33.45 -33.82
C GLU A 163 -30.14 32.68 -34.22
N SER A 164 -29.65 32.95 -35.42
CA SER A 164 -28.35 32.49 -35.92
C SER A 164 -27.61 33.69 -36.53
N ALA A 165 -26.34 33.86 -36.19
CA ALA A 165 -25.56 35.04 -36.54
C ALA A 165 -25.46 35.31 -38.05
N GLU A 166 -25.26 36.58 -38.40
CA GLU A 166 -24.97 37.01 -39.76
C GLU A 166 -23.63 36.41 -40.25
N PRO A 167 -23.54 35.87 -41.47
CA PRO A 167 -22.28 35.57 -42.10
C PRO A 167 -21.67 36.88 -42.64
N ASP A 168 -20.72 37.47 -41.90
CA ASP A 168 -19.91 38.60 -42.38
C ASP A 168 -18.89 38.09 -43.41
N ASP A 169 -19.38 37.88 -44.63
CA ASP A 169 -18.70 37.23 -45.76
C ASP A 169 -17.72 38.19 -46.47
N THR A 170 -16.93 38.95 -45.69
CA THR A 170 -16.18 40.12 -46.17
C THR A 170 -14.71 40.22 -45.72
N LEU A 171 -14.02 39.10 -45.52
CA LEU A 171 -12.55 39.07 -45.45
C LEU A 171 -11.97 37.73 -45.96
N GLY A 172 -11.02 37.80 -46.89
CA GLY A 172 -10.40 36.62 -47.51
C GLY A 172 -9.44 35.89 -46.57
N GLY A 173 -9.95 34.97 -45.76
CA GLY A 173 -9.13 34.13 -44.88
C GLY A 173 -8.29 33.11 -45.64
N GLU A 174 -6.99 33.07 -45.38
CA GLU A 174 -6.11 32.02 -45.90
C GLU A 174 -6.38 30.69 -45.16
N TYR A 175 -6.99 29.73 -45.87
CA TYR A 175 -7.31 28.40 -45.34
C TYR A 175 -6.07 27.51 -45.22
N ALA A 176 -5.39 27.57 -44.08
CA ALA A 176 -4.22 26.76 -43.75
C ALA A 176 -4.61 25.44 -43.07
N TYR A 177 -4.87 24.40 -43.88
CA TYR A 177 -5.16 23.04 -43.40
C TYR A 177 -3.89 22.19 -43.23
N VAL A 178 -3.81 21.44 -42.13
CA VAL A 178 -2.74 20.44 -41.92
C VAL A 178 -2.98 19.19 -42.76
N TRP A 179 -1.99 18.75 -43.54
CA TRP A 179 -2.11 17.59 -44.42
C TRP A 179 -2.41 16.29 -43.65
N GLY A 180 -3.60 15.74 -43.88
CA GLY A 180 -4.09 14.51 -43.25
C GLY A 180 -5.12 14.73 -42.13
N THR A 181 -5.39 15.98 -41.75
CA THR A 181 -6.48 16.35 -40.82
C THR A 181 -7.49 17.27 -41.50
N ASN A 182 -8.59 17.58 -40.82
CA ASN A 182 -9.56 18.60 -41.23
C ASN A 182 -9.43 19.91 -40.42
N VAL A 183 -8.28 20.14 -39.80
CA VAL A 183 -8.05 21.27 -38.89
C VAL A 183 -7.54 22.49 -39.67
N ASN A 184 -8.28 23.60 -39.61
CA ASN A 184 -7.84 24.91 -40.13
C ASN A 184 -7.10 25.66 -39.01
N ILE A 185 -5.81 25.94 -39.20
CA ILE A 185 -4.94 26.54 -38.18
C ILE A 185 -5.48 27.89 -37.65
N PRO A 186 -5.79 28.91 -38.47
CA PRO A 186 -6.24 30.21 -37.98
C PRO A 186 -7.60 30.20 -37.28
N ASP A 187 -8.46 29.19 -37.52
CA ASP A 187 -9.71 29.03 -36.77
C ASP A 187 -9.45 28.47 -35.36
N VAL A 188 -8.54 27.51 -35.22
CA VAL A 188 -8.16 26.94 -33.91
C VAL A 188 -7.42 27.96 -33.06
N LEU A 189 -6.48 28.71 -33.63
CA LEU A 189 -5.81 29.82 -32.94
C LEU A 189 -6.84 30.85 -32.40
N ARG A 190 -7.79 31.29 -33.24
CA ARG A 190 -8.89 32.17 -32.81
C ARG A 190 -9.81 31.55 -31.74
N ALA A 191 -10.02 30.23 -31.75
CA ALA A 191 -10.82 29.54 -30.73
C ALA A 191 -10.07 29.46 -29.38
N ILE A 192 -8.78 29.11 -29.39
CA ILE A 192 -7.91 29.10 -28.21
C ILE A 192 -7.82 30.51 -27.59
N ARG A 193 -7.59 31.55 -28.41
CA ARG A 193 -7.53 32.94 -27.94
C ARG A 193 -8.83 33.38 -27.26
N ARG A 194 -9.98 33.02 -27.84
CA ARG A 194 -11.30 33.28 -27.24
C ARG A 194 -11.46 32.55 -25.91
N PHE A 195 -11.06 31.29 -25.82
CA PHE A 195 -11.10 30.52 -24.56
C PHE A 195 -10.24 31.16 -23.47
N LEU A 196 -8.96 31.46 -23.74
CA LEU A 196 -8.04 32.05 -22.78
C LEU A 196 -8.54 33.42 -22.24
N HIS A 197 -9.12 34.26 -23.11
CA HIS A 197 -9.63 35.57 -22.70
C HIS A 197 -11.05 35.56 -22.09
N ASN A 198 -11.93 34.63 -22.48
CA ASN A 198 -13.35 34.68 -22.07
C ASN A 198 -13.70 33.72 -20.92
N TYR A 199 -12.86 32.71 -20.64
CA TYR A 199 -13.22 31.68 -19.66
C TYR A 199 -13.19 32.19 -18.21
N ARG A 200 -14.24 31.86 -17.45
CA ARG A 200 -14.44 32.26 -16.05
C ARG A 200 -14.81 31.05 -15.21
N SER A 201 -14.22 30.96 -14.01
CA SER A 201 -14.41 29.83 -13.09
C SER A 201 -15.82 29.81 -12.48
N SER A 202 -16.34 31.00 -12.14
CA SER A 202 -17.69 31.21 -11.63
C SER A 202 -18.35 32.44 -12.30
N ALA A 203 -19.68 32.48 -12.27
CA ALA A 203 -20.46 33.62 -12.77
C ALA A 203 -20.27 34.92 -11.96
N HIS A 204 -19.58 34.85 -10.81
CA HIS A 204 -19.29 35.98 -9.94
C HIS A 204 -17.93 36.64 -10.23
N ASP A 205 -17.05 36.00 -11.00
CA ASP A 205 -15.70 36.51 -11.25
C ASP A 205 -15.69 37.53 -12.39
N LEU A 206 -14.99 38.64 -12.18
CA LEU A 206 -14.83 39.71 -13.16
C LEU A 206 -13.66 39.45 -14.13
N ASN A 207 -12.64 38.75 -13.65
CA ASN A 207 -11.40 38.43 -14.37
C ASN A 207 -11.48 37.02 -14.99
N SER A 208 -10.61 36.75 -15.96
CA SER A 208 -10.58 35.47 -16.68
C SER A 208 -9.52 34.55 -16.08
N LYS A 209 -9.94 33.34 -15.66
CA LYS A 209 -9.13 32.38 -14.88
C LYS A 209 -7.73 32.17 -15.47
N TYR A 210 -7.64 31.92 -16.78
CA TYR A 210 -6.36 31.63 -17.43
C TYR A 210 -5.45 32.83 -17.61
N ILE A 211 -5.96 34.07 -17.63
CA ILE A 211 -5.10 35.27 -17.64
C ILE A 211 -4.37 35.35 -16.29
N GLN A 212 -5.09 35.21 -15.18
CA GLN A 212 -4.51 35.27 -13.84
C GLN A 212 -3.51 34.13 -13.59
N ILE A 213 -3.79 32.93 -14.09
CA ILE A 213 -2.82 31.81 -14.04
C ILE A 213 -1.57 32.15 -14.86
N ILE A 214 -1.70 32.71 -16.08
CA ILE A 214 -0.54 33.09 -16.90
C ILE A 214 0.26 34.23 -16.24
N GLU A 215 -0.40 35.21 -15.63
CA GLU A 215 0.24 36.27 -14.83
C GLU A 215 1.08 35.64 -13.70
N GLU A 216 0.52 34.71 -12.91
CA GLU A 216 1.24 34.00 -11.85
C GLU A 216 2.39 33.12 -12.40
N THR A 217 2.17 32.37 -13.48
CA THR A 217 3.21 31.55 -14.15
C THR A 217 4.40 32.42 -14.56
N VAL A 218 4.15 33.62 -15.10
CA VAL A 218 5.21 34.54 -15.54
C VAL A 218 5.88 35.26 -14.36
N GLU A 219 5.15 35.67 -13.32
CA GLU A 219 5.72 36.26 -12.10
C GLU A 219 6.68 35.30 -11.38
N ARG A 220 6.40 33.99 -11.43
CA ARG A 220 7.27 32.93 -10.88
C ARG A 220 8.37 32.46 -11.83
N GLU A 221 8.39 33.00 -13.06
CA GLU A 221 9.18 32.53 -14.21
C GLU A 221 9.08 31.02 -14.53
N GLU A 222 7.92 30.39 -14.30
CA GLU A 222 7.69 28.96 -14.56
C GLU A 222 7.50 28.66 -16.07
N ASP A 223 8.15 27.62 -16.58
CA ASP A 223 8.09 27.24 -18.00
C ASP A 223 6.84 26.39 -18.38
N THR A 224 5.89 26.18 -17.45
CA THR A 224 4.85 25.14 -17.62
C THR A 224 3.46 25.58 -17.17
N LEU A 225 2.49 25.59 -18.11
CA LEU A 225 1.11 26.01 -17.85
C LEU A 225 0.17 24.80 -17.84
N ASN A 226 -0.44 24.49 -16.70
CA ASN A 226 -1.40 23.37 -16.59
C ASN A 226 -2.81 23.84 -17.00
N ILE A 227 -3.47 23.12 -17.92
CA ILE A 227 -4.79 23.49 -18.45
C ILE A 227 -5.79 22.34 -18.27
N ASP A 228 -6.86 22.57 -17.50
CA ASP A 228 -7.97 21.63 -17.36
C ASP A 228 -8.73 21.44 -18.69
N MET A 229 -8.91 20.17 -19.09
CA MET A 229 -9.70 19.80 -20.27
C MET A 229 -11.22 19.78 -20.00
N SER A 230 -11.67 19.81 -18.74
CA SER A 230 -13.06 20.08 -18.37
C SER A 230 -13.52 21.45 -18.83
N ASP A 231 -12.70 22.45 -18.53
CA ASP A 231 -12.95 23.87 -18.72
C ASP A 231 -13.07 24.21 -20.21
N ILE A 232 -12.20 23.59 -21.04
CA ILE A 232 -12.32 23.65 -22.50
C ILE A 232 -13.63 23.02 -22.99
N TYR A 233 -14.03 21.85 -22.47
CA TYR A 233 -15.26 21.18 -22.90
C TYR A 233 -16.52 22.00 -22.61
N ASP A 234 -16.59 22.64 -21.44
CA ASP A 234 -17.77 23.40 -21.01
C ASP A 234 -17.85 24.77 -21.73
N HIS A 235 -16.77 25.27 -22.35
CA HIS A 235 -16.75 26.47 -23.22
C HIS A 235 -16.89 26.16 -24.72
N ASP A 236 -16.11 25.21 -25.27
CA ASP A 236 -16.13 24.82 -26.69
C ASP A 236 -15.90 23.29 -26.85
N PRO A 237 -16.98 22.49 -27.00
CA PRO A 237 -16.86 21.04 -27.16
C PRO A 237 -16.25 20.62 -28.51
N ASP A 238 -16.28 21.49 -29.53
CA ASP A 238 -15.66 21.24 -30.84
C ASP A 238 -14.14 21.44 -30.78
N LEU A 239 -13.66 22.43 -30.01
CA LEU A 239 -12.24 22.59 -29.69
C LEU A 239 -11.72 21.39 -28.87
N TYR A 240 -12.45 20.98 -27.83
CA TYR A 240 -12.14 19.76 -27.06
C TYR A 240 -12.03 18.53 -27.98
N ALA A 241 -13.03 18.32 -28.85
CA ALA A 241 -13.06 17.17 -29.77
C ALA A 241 -11.90 17.18 -30.79
N LYS A 242 -11.40 18.36 -31.18
CA LYS A 242 -10.20 18.50 -32.02
C LYS A 242 -8.94 18.14 -31.24
N ILE A 243 -8.74 18.69 -30.03
CA ILE A 243 -7.56 18.42 -29.18
C ILE A 243 -7.40 16.93 -28.88
N VAL A 244 -8.49 16.23 -28.53
CA VAL A 244 -8.44 14.78 -28.22
C VAL A 244 -8.07 13.93 -29.45
N ARG A 245 -8.46 14.37 -30.66
CA ARG A 245 -8.21 13.64 -31.93
C ARG A 245 -6.85 13.96 -32.57
N TYR A 246 -6.37 15.19 -32.43
CA TYR A 246 -5.16 15.69 -33.09
C TYR A 246 -4.21 16.43 -32.12
N PRO A 247 -3.84 15.81 -30.97
CA PRO A 247 -3.04 16.49 -29.94
C PRO A 247 -1.65 16.91 -30.44
N LEU A 248 -1.05 16.14 -31.36
CA LEU A 248 0.29 16.39 -31.88
C LEU A 248 0.40 17.68 -32.72
N ASP A 249 -0.69 18.08 -33.36
CA ASP A 249 -0.74 19.31 -34.16
C ASP A 249 -1.27 20.50 -33.34
N ILE A 250 -2.11 20.25 -32.33
CA ILE A 250 -2.82 21.32 -31.59
C ILE A 250 -2.09 21.76 -30.32
N ILE A 251 -1.36 20.89 -29.62
CA ILE A 251 -0.56 21.30 -28.45
C ILE A 251 0.48 22.37 -28.82
N PRO A 252 1.25 22.27 -29.92
CA PRO A 252 2.16 23.35 -30.35
C PRO A 252 1.46 24.67 -30.71
N LEU A 253 0.20 24.64 -31.13
CA LEU A 253 -0.60 25.85 -31.38
C LEU A 253 -1.08 26.48 -30.06
N LEU A 254 -1.37 25.64 -29.05
CA LEU A 254 -1.68 26.07 -27.69
C LEU A 254 -0.46 26.71 -27.01
N ASP A 255 0.72 26.09 -27.12
CA ASP A 255 2.01 26.66 -26.68
C ASP A 255 2.23 28.05 -27.30
N THR A 256 1.95 28.18 -28.61
CA THR A 256 2.13 29.45 -29.36
C THR A 256 1.16 30.55 -28.89
N GLU A 257 -0.13 30.26 -28.71
CA GLU A 257 -1.11 31.23 -28.21
C GLU A 257 -0.82 31.62 -26.75
N CYS A 258 -0.43 30.67 -25.89
CA CYS A 258 -0.01 30.96 -24.52
C CYS A 258 1.23 31.87 -24.48
N GLN A 259 2.19 31.65 -25.38
CA GLN A 259 3.35 32.55 -25.54
C GLN A 259 2.96 33.95 -26.03
N GLU A 260 2.04 34.08 -26.99
CA GLU A 260 1.53 35.40 -27.41
C GLU A 260 0.86 36.15 -26.26
N VAL A 261 0.00 35.47 -25.48
CA VAL A 261 -0.66 36.06 -24.31
C VAL A 261 0.37 36.49 -23.26
N ALA A 262 1.31 35.63 -22.88
CA ALA A 262 2.37 35.96 -21.93
C ALA A 262 3.23 37.15 -22.39
N THR A 263 3.59 37.20 -23.68
CA THR A 263 4.35 38.30 -24.28
C THR A 263 3.57 39.62 -24.29
N SER A 264 2.24 39.55 -24.41
CA SER A 264 1.36 40.73 -24.33
C SER A 264 1.22 41.32 -22.92
N LEU A 265 1.40 40.50 -21.89
CA LEU A 265 1.41 40.90 -20.49
C LEU A 265 2.79 41.43 -20.07
N LEU A 266 3.87 40.69 -20.37
CA LEU A 266 5.25 41.02 -19.99
C LEU A 266 6.22 40.80 -21.18
N PRO A 267 6.57 41.86 -21.94
CA PRO A 267 7.38 41.75 -23.17
C PRO A 267 8.88 41.43 -22.94
N THR A 268 9.29 41.19 -21.69
CA THR A 268 10.65 40.79 -21.31
C THR A 268 10.84 39.26 -21.23
N PHE A 269 9.77 38.49 -21.41
CA PHE A 269 9.79 37.04 -21.18
C PHE A 269 10.33 36.25 -22.39
N GLU A 270 11.60 35.84 -22.33
CA GLU A 270 12.28 35.09 -23.41
C GLU A 270 12.13 33.56 -23.36
N LYS A 271 11.56 32.99 -22.28
CA LYS A 271 11.38 31.53 -22.14
C LYS A 271 10.16 31.03 -22.94
N HIS A 272 10.09 29.73 -23.21
CA HIS A 272 8.96 29.09 -23.89
C HIS A 272 8.05 28.39 -22.89
N ILE A 273 6.75 28.70 -22.91
CA ILE A 273 5.75 28.04 -22.05
C ILE A 273 5.28 26.72 -22.70
N GLU A 274 5.45 25.60 -22.01
CA GLU A 274 4.85 24.30 -22.37
C GLU A 274 3.41 24.21 -21.80
N ALA A 275 2.40 24.12 -22.66
CA ALA A 275 1.00 23.96 -22.27
C ALA A 275 0.65 22.48 -22.04
N ARG A 276 0.11 22.17 -20.85
CA ARG A 276 -0.10 20.81 -20.35
C ARG A 276 -1.58 20.53 -20.11
N PRO A 277 -2.34 20.07 -21.14
CA PRO A 277 -3.71 19.62 -20.96
C PRO A 277 -3.79 18.42 -20.01
N PHE A 278 -4.66 18.51 -19.00
CA PHE A 278 -4.91 17.46 -18.01
C PHE A 278 -6.43 17.27 -17.76
N ASN A 279 -6.79 16.28 -16.94
CA ASN A 279 -8.18 16.07 -16.49
C ASN A 279 -9.20 15.80 -17.64
N LEU A 280 -8.94 14.77 -18.44
CA LEU A 280 -9.88 14.32 -19.48
C LEU A 280 -11.15 13.72 -18.87
N LYS A 281 -12.32 14.17 -19.36
CA LYS A 281 -13.67 13.74 -18.93
C LYS A 281 -13.94 12.23 -19.14
N ALA A 282 -13.09 11.55 -19.89
CA ALA A 282 -13.07 10.10 -20.06
C ALA A 282 -11.66 9.53 -19.78
N SER A 283 -11.52 8.77 -18.69
CA SER A 283 -10.32 7.96 -18.44
C SER A 283 -10.56 6.52 -18.92
N VAL A 284 -9.63 5.97 -19.69
CA VAL A 284 -9.72 4.66 -20.36
C VAL A 284 -9.01 3.60 -19.52
N HIS A 285 -9.58 2.40 -19.39
CA HIS A 285 -8.91 1.30 -18.71
C HIS A 285 -7.73 0.76 -19.52
N MET A 286 -6.69 0.22 -18.87
CA MET A 286 -5.47 -0.27 -19.54
C MET A 286 -5.78 -1.34 -20.60
N ARG A 287 -6.86 -2.10 -20.37
CA ARG A 287 -7.40 -3.17 -21.22
C ARG A 287 -8.19 -2.66 -22.44
N GLU A 288 -8.69 -1.43 -22.39
CA GLU A 288 -9.56 -0.82 -23.41
C GLU A 288 -8.79 0.06 -24.40
N LEU A 289 -7.45 0.08 -24.31
CA LEU A 289 -6.56 0.77 -25.24
C LEU A 289 -6.58 0.09 -26.62
N ASN A 290 -7.55 0.49 -27.44
CA ASN A 290 -7.77 -0.06 -28.77
C ASN A 290 -6.78 0.53 -29.80
N PRO A 291 -6.46 -0.19 -30.89
CA PRO A 291 -5.68 0.35 -32.01
C PRO A 291 -6.33 1.56 -32.72
N SER A 292 -7.61 1.81 -32.47
CA SER A 292 -8.34 3.00 -32.93
C SER A 292 -7.89 4.31 -32.26
N ASP A 293 -7.14 4.23 -31.16
CA ASP A 293 -6.81 5.36 -30.28
C ASP A 293 -5.32 5.73 -30.33
N ILE A 294 -4.60 5.15 -31.29
CA ILE A 294 -3.24 5.56 -31.66
C ILE A 294 -3.26 7.03 -32.12
N ASP A 295 -2.25 7.78 -31.67
CA ASP A 295 -2.04 9.21 -31.88
C ASP A 295 -3.14 10.15 -31.29
N LYS A 296 -4.10 9.61 -30.53
CA LYS A 296 -5.05 10.39 -29.70
C LYS A 296 -4.52 10.68 -28.30
N LEU A 297 -5.11 11.67 -27.65
CA LEU A 297 -4.91 11.95 -26.23
C LEU A 297 -5.77 11.02 -25.36
N VAL A 298 -5.16 10.32 -24.41
CA VAL A 298 -5.84 9.40 -23.47
C VAL A 298 -5.47 9.74 -22.02
N SER A 299 -6.42 9.57 -21.09
CA SER A 299 -6.13 9.48 -19.66
C SER A 299 -6.15 8.02 -19.22
N VAL A 300 -5.08 7.57 -18.56
CA VAL A 300 -4.94 6.21 -18.01
C VAL A 300 -4.52 6.26 -16.54
N LYS A 301 -5.22 5.50 -15.69
CA LYS A 301 -4.97 5.40 -14.24
C LYS A 301 -4.18 4.15 -13.91
N GLY A 302 -3.22 4.25 -12.98
CA GLY A 302 -2.39 3.11 -12.61
C GLY A 302 -1.46 3.33 -11.42
N MET A 303 -0.74 2.28 -11.05
CA MET A 303 0.32 2.29 -10.05
C MET A 303 1.68 2.14 -10.75
N VAL A 304 2.68 2.92 -10.36
CA VAL A 304 4.02 2.85 -10.96
C VAL A 304 4.81 1.68 -10.37
N ILE A 305 5.24 0.76 -11.22
CA ILE A 305 6.09 -0.38 -10.79
C ILE A 305 7.55 0.08 -10.67
N ARG A 306 8.03 0.82 -11.67
CA ARG A 306 9.45 1.13 -11.85
C ARG A 306 9.67 2.32 -12.78
N CYS A 307 10.65 3.14 -12.44
CA CYS A 307 11.19 4.21 -13.26
C CYS A 307 12.60 3.81 -13.73
N SER A 308 13.01 4.20 -14.94
CA SER A 308 14.41 4.07 -15.37
C SER A 308 15.28 5.16 -14.76
N SER A 309 16.60 4.98 -14.85
CA SER A 309 17.55 6.10 -14.84
C SER A 309 17.24 7.11 -15.96
N ILE A 310 17.72 8.35 -15.82
CA ILE A 310 17.50 9.41 -16.81
C ILE A 310 18.36 9.15 -18.05
N ILE A 311 17.73 9.15 -19.22
CA ILE A 311 18.36 8.90 -20.51
C ILE A 311 18.40 10.23 -21.29
N PRO A 312 19.58 10.71 -21.74
CA PRO A 312 19.65 11.90 -22.58
C PRO A 312 19.29 11.59 -24.04
N GLU A 313 18.29 12.29 -24.58
CA GLU A 313 17.91 12.26 -26.00
C GLU A 313 18.39 13.54 -26.71
N ILE A 314 18.99 13.43 -27.90
CA ILE A 314 19.64 14.56 -28.58
C ILE A 314 18.60 15.45 -29.30
N LYS A 315 18.52 16.74 -28.90
CA LYS A 315 17.69 17.78 -29.55
C LYS A 315 18.46 18.54 -30.65
N GLY A 316 19.76 18.78 -30.46
CA GLY A 316 20.60 19.52 -31.41
C GLY A 316 22.03 18.98 -31.50
N ALA A 317 22.49 18.75 -32.72
CA ALA A 317 23.78 18.15 -33.03
C ALA A 317 24.86 19.21 -33.30
N PHE A 318 25.99 19.14 -32.59
CA PHE A 318 27.15 20.00 -32.79
C PHE A 318 28.20 19.30 -33.67
N PHE A 319 28.35 19.77 -34.91
CA PHE A 319 29.39 19.28 -35.81
C PHE A 319 30.64 20.16 -35.75
N LYS A 320 31.79 19.58 -36.11
CA LYS A 320 33.05 20.31 -36.32
C LYS A 320 33.79 19.73 -37.53
N CYS A 321 34.29 20.61 -38.41
CA CYS A 321 35.15 20.22 -39.51
C CYS A 321 36.55 19.86 -39.00
N LEU A 322 37.06 18.68 -39.37
CA LEU A 322 38.39 18.21 -39.02
C LEU A 322 39.52 18.98 -39.74
N VAL A 323 39.24 19.56 -40.92
CA VAL A 323 40.26 20.21 -41.77
C VAL A 323 40.47 21.67 -41.39
N CYS A 324 39.40 22.46 -41.24
CA CYS A 324 39.48 23.90 -40.96
C CYS A 324 39.02 24.30 -39.55
N GLY A 325 38.69 23.34 -38.68
CA GLY A 325 38.27 23.56 -37.29
C GLY A 325 36.90 24.21 -37.10
N HIS A 326 36.25 24.67 -38.17
CA HIS A 326 34.97 25.38 -38.14
C HIS A 326 33.82 24.48 -37.66
N SER A 327 32.98 25.02 -36.78
CA SER A 327 31.69 24.47 -36.40
C SER A 327 30.56 25.27 -37.08
N PRO A 328 29.64 24.63 -37.82
CA PRO A 328 28.35 25.24 -38.17
C PRO A 328 27.51 25.50 -36.90
N PRO A 329 26.38 26.23 -37.01
CA PRO A 329 25.37 26.26 -35.95
C PRO A 329 24.84 24.85 -35.60
N LEU A 330 24.14 24.74 -34.46
CA LEU A 330 23.53 23.48 -34.01
C LEU A 330 22.49 22.99 -35.03
N VAL A 331 22.68 21.77 -35.55
CA VAL A 331 21.73 21.14 -36.47
C VAL A 331 20.62 20.48 -35.63
N THR A 332 19.40 21.00 -35.72
CA THR A 332 18.25 20.47 -34.99
C THR A 332 17.82 19.10 -35.50
N VAL A 333 17.35 18.24 -34.59
CA VAL A 333 16.99 16.84 -34.92
C VAL A 333 15.54 16.77 -35.41
N VAL A 334 15.37 16.60 -36.72
CA VAL A 334 14.03 16.53 -37.34
C VAL A 334 13.53 15.08 -37.35
N LYS A 335 12.39 14.84 -36.68
CA LYS A 335 11.68 13.53 -36.65
C LYS A 335 12.60 12.33 -36.33
N GLY A 336 13.48 12.52 -35.33
CA GLY A 336 14.41 11.47 -34.86
C GLY A 336 15.56 11.17 -35.82
N ARG A 337 15.89 12.07 -36.75
CA ARG A 337 17.06 11.97 -37.64
C ARG A 337 17.95 13.19 -37.46
N VAL A 338 19.23 12.95 -37.23
CA VAL A 338 20.29 13.95 -37.41
C VAL A 338 20.68 13.92 -38.89
N GLU A 339 20.57 15.03 -39.59
CA GLU A 339 21.12 15.15 -40.95
C GLU A 339 22.58 15.63 -40.85
N GLU A 340 23.51 14.88 -41.46
CA GLU A 340 24.93 15.21 -41.40
C GLU A 340 25.32 16.17 -42.54
N PRO A 341 25.95 17.33 -42.26
CA PRO A 341 26.41 18.24 -43.30
C PRO A 341 27.58 17.60 -44.07
N THR A 342 27.28 17.01 -45.23
CA THR A 342 28.26 16.30 -46.09
C THR A 342 29.37 17.19 -46.66
N ARG A 343 29.30 18.51 -46.47
CA ARG A 343 30.33 19.50 -46.85
C ARG A 343 30.53 20.51 -45.74
N CYS A 344 31.74 21.02 -45.60
CA CYS A 344 32.02 22.19 -44.76
C CYS A 344 31.38 23.46 -45.34
N GLU A 345 30.70 24.25 -44.51
CA GLU A 345 30.03 25.51 -44.88
C GLU A 345 31.02 26.62 -45.27
N LYS A 346 32.22 26.64 -44.68
CA LYS A 346 33.30 27.56 -45.11
C LYS A 346 33.68 27.32 -46.58
N PRO A 347 33.53 28.32 -47.47
CA PRO A 347 33.83 28.17 -48.90
C PRO A 347 35.33 27.93 -49.17
N GLU A 348 36.21 28.44 -48.31
CA GLU A 348 37.67 28.22 -48.35
C GLU A 348 38.05 26.75 -48.14
N CYS A 349 37.23 25.99 -47.42
CA CYS A 349 37.52 24.60 -47.06
C CYS A 349 36.77 23.62 -47.97
N ALA A 350 35.45 23.80 -48.13
CA ALA A 350 34.55 22.99 -48.96
C ALA A 350 34.66 21.44 -48.82
N ALA A 351 35.35 20.95 -47.78
CA ALA A 351 35.78 19.57 -47.68
C ALA A 351 34.58 18.62 -47.52
N ARG A 352 34.56 17.56 -48.32
CA ARG A 352 33.49 16.55 -48.30
C ARG A 352 33.72 15.54 -47.19
N ASN A 353 32.65 15.16 -46.49
CA ASN A 353 32.64 14.16 -45.42
C ASN A 353 33.67 14.43 -44.29
N ALA A 354 34.07 15.70 -44.10
CA ALA A 354 35.08 16.12 -43.13
C ALA A 354 34.48 16.60 -41.79
N MET A 355 33.17 16.43 -41.59
CA MET A 355 32.45 16.85 -40.39
C MET A 355 32.39 15.70 -39.38
N SER A 356 32.75 15.99 -38.13
CA SER A 356 32.65 15.06 -37.00
C SER A 356 31.65 15.58 -35.96
N LEU A 357 30.81 14.70 -35.42
CA LEU A 357 29.87 15.02 -34.34
C LEU A 357 30.60 15.08 -32.98
N ILE A 358 30.48 16.19 -32.26
CA ILE A 358 31.02 16.34 -30.89
C ILE A 358 29.87 16.20 -29.90
N HIS A 359 29.67 14.96 -29.41
CA HIS A 359 28.63 14.61 -28.44
C HIS A 359 28.63 15.55 -27.22
N ASN A 360 29.81 15.87 -26.64
CA ASN A 360 29.94 16.77 -25.49
C ASN A 360 29.54 18.24 -25.72
N ARG A 361 29.14 18.64 -26.94
CA ARG A 361 28.60 19.97 -27.25
C ARG A 361 27.21 19.93 -27.90
N CYS A 362 26.61 18.75 -28.01
CA CYS A 362 25.23 18.62 -28.46
C CYS A 362 24.27 19.06 -27.35
N THR A 363 23.09 19.55 -27.72
CA THR A 363 22.01 19.83 -26.77
C THR A 363 21.16 18.58 -26.57
N PHE A 364 20.93 18.22 -25.32
CA PHE A 364 20.18 17.03 -24.92
C PHE A 364 18.91 17.43 -24.16
N ALA A 365 17.90 16.58 -24.23
CA ALA A 365 16.71 16.59 -23.39
C ALA A 365 16.71 15.38 -22.46
N ASN A 366 16.17 15.54 -21.27
CA ASN A 366 15.98 14.45 -20.33
C ASN A 366 14.76 13.61 -20.75
N LYS A 367 14.92 12.29 -20.72
CA LYS A 367 13.86 11.31 -20.96
C LYS A 367 13.93 10.20 -19.93
N GLN A 368 12.79 9.75 -19.44
CA GLN A 368 12.70 8.65 -18.49
C GLN A 368 11.63 7.65 -18.94
N ILE A 369 11.91 6.36 -18.85
CA ILE A 369 10.98 5.28 -19.20
C ILE A 369 10.39 4.73 -17.90
N VAL A 370 9.10 4.93 -17.72
CA VAL A 370 8.35 4.45 -16.54
C VAL A 370 7.41 3.32 -16.97
N ARG A 371 7.19 2.32 -16.11
CA ARG A 371 6.16 1.29 -16.35
C ARG A 371 5.03 1.41 -15.34
N LEU A 372 3.82 1.57 -15.88
CA LEU A 372 2.57 1.67 -15.16
C LEU A 372 1.87 0.31 -15.17
N GLN A 373 1.33 -0.07 -14.01
CA GLN A 373 0.42 -1.19 -13.81
C GLN A 373 -1.02 -0.69 -13.71
N GLU A 374 -1.97 -1.48 -14.18
CA GLU A 374 -3.39 -1.30 -13.85
C GLU A 374 -3.61 -1.29 -12.31
N THR A 375 -4.46 -0.40 -11.80
CA THR A 375 -4.77 -0.35 -10.36
C THR A 375 -5.47 -1.64 -9.91
N PRO A 376 -5.17 -2.16 -8.70
CA PRO A 376 -5.78 -3.42 -8.22
C PRO A 376 -7.30 -3.36 -8.16
N ASP A 377 -7.84 -2.16 -7.91
CA ASP A 377 -9.27 -1.85 -7.85
C ASP A 377 -10.01 -2.05 -9.19
N ALA A 378 -9.29 -2.22 -10.30
CA ALA A 378 -9.83 -2.36 -11.66
C ALA A 378 -9.51 -3.73 -12.34
N ILE A 379 -8.88 -4.67 -11.62
CA ILE A 379 -8.50 -5.97 -12.18
C ILE A 379 -9.68 -6.96 -12.07
N PRO A 380 -10.18 -7.56 -13.17
CA PRO A 380 -11.18 -8.63 -13.11
C PRO A 380 -10.59 -9.92 -12.53
N GLU A 381 -11.42 -10.66 -11.79
CA GLU A 381 -10.98 -11.83 -11.03
C GLU A 381 -10.35 -12.93 -11.92
N GLY A 382 -9.14 -13.36 -11.55
CA GLY A 382 -8.42 -14.48 -12.18
C GLY A 382 -7.41 -14.11 -13.27
N GLU A 383 -7.33 -12.84 -13.68
CA GLU A 383 -6.35 -12.39 -14.68
C GLU A 383 -5.13 -11.66 -14.09
N THR A 384 -4.02 -11.66 -14.84
CA THR A 384 -2.82 -10.90 -14.47
C THR A 384 -2.98 -9.41 -14.79
N PRO A 385 -2.46 -8.48 -13.96
CA PRO A 385 -2.47 -7.05 -14.25
C PRO A 385 -1.72 -6.73 -15.55
N HIS A 386 -2.33 -5.90 -16.40
CA HIS A 386 -1.65 -5.36 -17.58
C HIS A 386 -0.66 -4.27 -17.20
N THR A 387 0.42 -4.16 -17.98
CA THR A 387 1.45 -3.13 -17.82
C THR A 387 1.72 -2.42 -19.14
N VAL A 388 1.89 -1.10 -19.08
CA VAL A 388 2.25 -0.26 -20.23
C VAL A 388 3.48 0.56 -19.89
N SER A 389 4.35 0.75 -20.89
CA SER A 389 5.49 1.66 -20.79
C SER A 389 5.07 3.06 -21.18
N MET A 390 5.56 4.06 -20.46
CA MET A 390 5.39 5.48 -20.79
C MET A 390 6.74 6.19 -20.86
N CYS A 391 6.80 7.32 -21.55
CA CYS A 391 7.96 8.20 -21.59
C CYS A 391 7.62 9.55 -20.94
N LEU A 392 8.42 9.94 -19.94
CA LEU A 392 8.44 11.28 -19.35
C LEU A 392 9.56 12.09 -20.00
N TYR A 393 9.35 13.39 -20.19
CA TYR A 393 10.28 14.30 -20.89
C TYR A 393 10.50 15.61 -20.13
N ASN A 394 11.63 16.27 -20.42
CA ASN A 394 12.01 17.58 -19.90
C ASN A 394 11.82 17.66 -18.36
N THR A 395 10.88 18.47 -17.86
CA THR A 395 10.65 18.69 -16.42
C THR A 395 9.77 17.64 -15.75
N MET A 396 9.11 16.76 -16.51
CA MET A 396 8.31 15.65 -15.94
C MET A 396 9.17 14.45 -15.51
N VAL A 397 10.48 14.50 -15.73
CA VAL A 397 11.44 13.44 -15.34
C VAL A 397 11.65 13.45 -13.82
N ASP A 398 11.66 12.25 -13.23
CA ASP A 398 11.74 11.96 -11.78
C ASP A 398 10.61 12.53 -10.90
N ALA A 399 9.63 13.20 -11.51
CA ALA A 399 8.41 13.64 -10.84
C ALA A 399 7.58 12.48 -10.22
N VAL A 400 7.87 11.23 -10.55
CA VAL A 400 7.07 10.04 -10.23
C VAL A 400 7.95 8.95 -9.61
N LYS A 401 7.58 8.44 -8.42
CA LYS A 401 8.33 7.43 -7.68
C LYS A 401 7.68 6.04 -7.78
N PRO A 402 8.44 4.94 -7.70
CA PRO A 402 7.88 3.58 -7.65
C PRO A 402 6.91 3.40 -6.46
N GLY A 403 5.73 2.86 -6.73
CA GLY A 403 4.62 2.73 -5.79
C GLY A 403 3.56 3.84 -5.87
N ASP A 404 3.83 4.97 -6.54
CA ASP A 404 2.87 6.07 -6.68
C ASP A 404 1.63 5.65 -7.48
N ARG A 405 0.44 6.08 -7.05
CA ARG A 405 -0.81 6.01 -7.82
C ARG A 405 -0.97 7.29 -8.66
N ILE A 406 -0.96 7.16 -9.98
CA ILE A 406 -1.01 8.30 -10.91
C ILE A 406 -2.11 8.16 -11.97
N GLU A 407 -2.63 9.31 -12.39
CA GLU A 407 -3.43 9.49 -13.60
C GLU A 407 -2.57 10.20 -14.64
N VAL A 408 -2.35 9.56 -15.78
CA VAL A 408 -1.46 10.05 -16.85
C VAL A 408 -2.28 10.47 -18.05
N THR A 409 -2.18 11.74 -18.42
CA THR A 409 -2.70 12.26 -19.68
C THR A 409 -1.57 12.30 -20.70
N GLY A 410 -1.74 11.61 -21.83
CA GLY A 410 -0.68 11.47 -22.83
C GLY A 410 -1.16 10.95 -24.17
N VAL A 411 -0.29 10.98 -25.17
CA VAL A 411 -0.58 10.52 -26.53
C VAL A 411 -0.19 9.05 -26.68
N PHE A 412 -1.12 8.20 -27.13
CA PHE A 412 -0.85 6.76 -27.29
C PHE A 412 -0.11 6.48 -28.60
N LYS A 413 1.18 6.11 -28.53
CA LYS A 413 2.06 5.96 -29.71
C LYS A 413 2.49 4.51 -29.95
N ALA A 414 2.70 4.17 -31.23
CA ALA A 414 3.12 2.83 -31.67
C ALA A 414 4.48 2.87 -32.38
N MET A 415 5.50 2.21 -31.82
CA MET A 415 6.85 2.14 -32.38
C MET A 415 7.13 0.79 -33.07
N ALA A 416 7.60 0.82 -34.31
CA ALA A 416 8.02 -0.39 -35.03
C ALA A 416 9.32 -0.98 -34.44
N VAL A 417 9.27 -2.25 -34.03
CA VAL A 417 10.44 -2.95 -33.45
C VAL A 417 11.23 -3.65 -34.55
N ARG A 418 12.56 -3.48 -34.60
CA ARG A 418 13.43 -4.20 -35.54
C ARG A 418 13.51 -5.69 -35.20
N VAL A 419 13.65 -6.56 -36.19
CA VAL A 419 13.78 -8.02 -35.97
C VAL A 419 15.05 -8.35 -35.18
N GLY A 420 16.14 -7.64 -35.47
CA GLY A 420 17.40 -7.62 -34.72
C GLY A 420 18.18 -6.33 -34.99
N PRO A 421 19.22 -5.99 -34.20
CA PRO A 421 19.86 -4.66 -34.24
C PRO A 421 20.50 -4.33 -35.59
N ASN A 422 21.14 -5.31 -36.23
CA ASN A 422 21.90 -5.13 -37.47
C ASN A 422 21.03 -5.21 -38.74
N GLN A 423 19.74 -5.55 -38.62
CA GLN A 423 18.84 -5.70 -39.77
C GLN A 423 17.84 -4.54 -39.84
N ARG A 424 17.61 -4.04 -41.06
CA ARG A 424 16.59 -3.00 -41.34
C ARG A 424 15.15 -3.54 -41.38
N THR A 425 14.97 -4.86 -41.24
CA THR A 425 13.65 -5.52 -41.20
C THR A 425 12.91 -5.17 -39.91
N LEU A 426 11.67 -4.71 -40.06
CA LEU A 426 10.75 -4.41 -38.96
C LEU A 426 9.84 -5.62 -38.68
N ARG A 427 9.40 -5.78 -37.43
CA ARG A 427 8.32 -6.69 -37.06
C ARG A 427 6.98 -6.03 -37.42
N ALA A 428 6.00 -6.86 -37.81
CA ALA A 428 4.63 -6.39 -38.07
C ALA A 428 3.88 -5.98 -36.78
N LEU A 429 4.32 -6.47 -35.61
CA LEU A 429 3.84 -6.05 -34.31
C LEU A 429 4.67 -4.85 -33.81
N TYR A 430 3.99 -3.76 -33.48
CA TYR A 430 4.56 -2.53 -32.95
C TYR A 430 4.56 -2.59 -31.41
N LYS A 431 5.57 -2.03 -30.74
CA LYS A 431 5.54 -1.80 -29.28
C LYS A 431 4.79 -0.50 -29.04
N THR A 432 3.66 -0.57 -28.35
CA THR A 432 2.92 0.61 -27.89
C THR A 432 3.54 1.20 -26.62
N TYR A 433 3.42 2.51 -26.47
CA TYR A 433 3.79 3.26 -25.28
C TYR A 433 2.96 4.55 -25.19
N ILE A 434 2.84 5.11 -23.98
CA ILE A 434 2.21 6.42 -23.78
C ILE A 434 3.30 7.49 -23.77
N ASP A 435 3.10 8.57 -24.52
CA ASP A 435 3.93 9.76 -24.52
C ASP A 435 3.29 10.79 -23.59
N CYS A 436 3.89 11.02 -22.41
CA CYS A 436 3.23 11.76 -21.34
C CYS A 436 3.24 13.28 -21.58
N VAL A 437 2.06 13.89 -21.52
CA VAL A 437 1.89 15.35 -21.57
C VAL A 437 1.74 15.91 -20.15
N HIS A 438 0.96 15.24 -19.30
CA HIS A 438 0.79 15.60 -17.88
C HIS A 438 0.63 14.34 -17.01
N VAL A 439 1.11 14.40 -15.76
CA VAL A 439 0.95 13.34 -14.76
C VAL A 439 0.35 13.93 -13.48
N LYS A 440 -0.91 13.57 -13.20
CA LYS A 440 -1.63 13.95 -11.98
C LYS A 440 -1.42 12.88 -10.91
N LYS A 441 -0.79 13.23 -9.79
CA LYS A 441 -0.67 12.33 -8.63
C LYS A 441 -2.03 12.22 -7.94
N SER A 442 -2.62 11.03 -7.94
CA SER A 442 -3.95 10.83 -7.33
C SER A 442 -3.92 10.84 -5.79
N ASP A 443 -2.73 10.67 -5.19
CA ASP A 443 -2.54 10.64 -3.73
C ASP A 443 -2.60 12.04 -3.05
N ARG A 444 -2.89 13.16 -3.75
CA ARG A 444 -3.30 14.43 -3.06
C ARG A 444 -4.50 14.19 -2.12
N GLY A 445 -5.38 13.24 -2.44
CA GLY A 445 -6.48 12.80 -1.57
C GLY A 445 -6.15 11.63 -0.64
N ARG A 446 -4.91 11.11 -0.64
CA ARG A 446 -4.49 9.91 0.10
C ARG A 446 -3.04 10.01 0.60
N LEU A 447 -2.85 10.78 1.68
CA LEU A 447 -1.65 10.73 2.53
C LEU A 447 -0.31 10.96 1.78
N GLN A 448 -0.13 12.13 1.17
CA GLN A 448 1.07 12.87 1.53
C GLN A 448 1.00 13.18 3.03
N THR A 449 1.52 12.24 3.82
CA THR A 449 2.13 12.56 5.11
C THR A 449 3.58 12.79 4.77
N GLU A 450 3.96 14.03 4.53
CA GLU A 450 5.35 14.46 4.63
C GLU A 450 5.45 15.15 5.99
N ASP A 451 6.45 14.79 6.79
CA ASP A 451 6.52 15.28 8.16
C ASP A 451 6.84 16.78 8.07
N PRO A 452 6.15 17.72 8.76
CA PRO A 452 6.36 19.18 8.62
C PRO A 452 7.76 19.73 8.98
N MET A 453 8.73 18.84 9.18
CA MET A 453 10.12 19.10 9.55
C MET A 453 11.12 18.46 8.55
N GLU A 454 10.66 17.68 7.58
CA GLU A 454 11.42 17.21 6.41
C GLU A 454 11.06 18.05 5.17
N MET A 455 11.02 19.38 5.33
CA MET A 455 10.95 20.31 4.21
C MET A 455 12.30 20.38 3.47
N ASP A 456 12.53 19.43 2.58
CA ASP A 456 13.43 19.63 1.44
C ASP A 456 12.78 20.68 0.52
N LYS A 457 13.04 21.96 0.82
CA LYS A 457 12.46 23.14 0.15
C LYS A 457 12.62 23.18 -1.38
N GLU A 458 13.48 22.33 -1.92
CA GLU A 458 13.74 22.19 -3.36
C GLU A 458 12.69 21.32 -4.08
N ASN A 459 11.97 20.42 -3.38
CA ASN A 459 10.96 19.53 -3.99
C ASN A 459 9.55 20.11 -4.02
N ASP A 460 9.17 20.94 -3.04
CA ASP A 460 7.86 21.61 -3.01
C ASP A 460 7.71 22.67 -4.13
N MET A 461 8.84 23.11 -4.70
CA MET A 461 8.92 24.03 -5.84
C MET A 461 8.22 23.49 -7.12
N TYR A 462 7.87 22.20 -7.17
CA TYR A 462 7.07 21.60 -8.26
C TYR A 462 5.64 21.19 -7.85
N ALA A 463 5.18 21.56 -6.65
CA ALA A 463 3.83 21.34 -6.16
C ALA A 463 2.91 22.59 -6.24
N GLY A 464 3.45 23.71 -6.72
CA GLY A 464 2.89 25.07 -6.61
C GLY A 464 1.61 25.43 -7.38
N TYR A 465 0.74 24.46 -7.75
CA TYR A 465 -0.57 24.78 -8.35
C TYR A 465 -1.76 24.47 -7.44
N HIS A 466 -2.50 25.53 -7.12
CA HIS A 466 -3.84 25.52 -6.54
C HIS A 466 -4.86 25.00 -7.58
N GLU A 467 -5.27 23.74 -7.45
CA GLU A 467 -6.39 23.17 -8.23
C GLU A 467 -7.70 23.41 -7.45
N SER A 468 -7.98 24.68 -7.10
CA SER A 468 -8.76 24.89 -5.87
C SER A 468 -9.65 26.12 -5.69
N ASP A 469 -10.09 26.85 -6.72
CA ASP A 469 -11.30 27.69 -6.54
C ASP A 469 -12.55 26.81 -6.41
N THR A 470 -12.78 25.91 -7.38
CA THR A 470 -13.89 24.94 -7.36
C THR A 470 -13.72 23.86 -6.28
N SER A 471 -12.52 23.72 -5.73
CA SER A 471 -12.21 22.70 -4.71
C SER A 471 -12.04 23.25 -3.29
N GLU A 472 -11.57 24.47 -3.03
CA GLU A 472 -11.53 25.04 -1.66
C GLU A 472 -12.94 25.21 -1.11
N ALA A 473 -13.84 25.94 -1.76
CA ALA A 473 -15.22 26.09 -1.26
C ALA A 473 -15.93 24.73 -1.05
N ALA A 474 -15.69 23.77 -1.94
CA ALA A 474 -16.23 22.41 -1.82
C ALA A 474 -15.56 21.56 -0.73
N ASN A 475 -14.27 21.78 -0.44
CA ASN A 475 -13.51 21.09 0.60
C ASN A 475 -13.73 21.74 1.97
N GLU A 476 -13.87 23.05 2.07
CA GLU A 476 -14.35 23.74 3.26
C GLU A 476 -15.74 23.24 3.66
N ALA A 477 -16.69 23.15 2.71
CA ALA A 477 -18.02 22.61 3.01
C ALA A 477 -18.00 21.12 3.43
N LYS A 478 -16.99 20.34 3.02
CA LYS A 478 -16.74 18.99 3.54
C LYS A 478 -16.12 19.04 4.94
N ILE A 479 -15.09 19.85 5.15
CA ILE A 479 -14.37 20.01 6.43
C ILE A 479 -15.31 20.53 7.52
N GLN A 480 -16.21 21.46 7.20
CA GLN A 480 -17.28 21.91 8.09
C GLN A 480 -18.16 20.73 8.53
N LYS A 481 -18.65 19.91 7.59
CA LYS A 481 -19.43 18.69 7.89
C LYS A 481 -18.64 17.67 8.72
N LEU A 482 -17.34 17.50 8.46
CA LEU A 482 -16.48 16.64 9.28
C LEU A 482 -16.33 17.17 10.72
N LYS A 483 -16.19 18.50 10.89
CA LYS A 483 -16.14 19.19 12.19
C LYS A 483 -17.51 19.30 12.89
N GLU A 484 -18.61 19.09 12.18
CA GLU A 484 -19.95 18.92 12.76
C GLU A 484 -20.12 17.49 13.29
N LEU A 485 -19.72 16.49 12.51
CA LEU A 485 -19.72 15.08 12.93
C LEU A 485 -18.85 14.84 14.17
N SER A 486 -17.67 15.45 14.24
CA SER A 486 -16.75 15.25 15.39
C SER A 486 -17.27 15.81 16.72
N LYS A 487 -18.26 16.71 16.70
CA LYS A 487 -18.90 17.28 17.90
C LYS A 487 -20.00 16.39 18.49
N LEU A 488 -20.40 15.32 17.80
CA LEU A 488 -21.43 14.41 18.29
C LEU A 488 -20.84 13.48 19.36
N PRO A 489 -21.46 13.34 20.56
CA PRO A 489 -20.91 12.50 21.62
C PRO A 489 -20.90 11.00 21.27
N ASP A 490 -21.77 10.56 20.35
CA ASP A 490 -21.86 9.18 19.84
C ASP A 490 -20.85 8.88 18.71
N ILE A 491 -19.95 9.81 18.35
CA ILE A 491 -19.04 9.65 17.20
C ILE A 491 -18.18 8.38 17.27
N TYR A 492 -17.73 7.98 18.46
CA TYR A 492 -16.91 6.78 18.67
C TYR A 492 -17.66 5.48 18.33
N ASP A 493 -18.85 5.29 18.89
CA ASP A 493 -19.68 4.11 18.63
C ASP A 493 -20.21 4.11 17.19
N ARG A 494 -20.63 5.27 16.67
CA ARG A 494 -21.09 5.43 15.29
C ARG A 494 -19.99 5.10 14.27
N LEU A 495 -18.76 5.55 14.48
CA LEU A 495 -17.61 5.16 13.66
C LEU A 495 -17.35 3.65 13.76
N SER A 496 -17.41 3.06 14.96
CA SER A 496 -17.17 1.62 15.15
C SER A 496 -18.21 0.75 14.43
N ARG A 497 -19.49 1.15 14.43
CA ARG A 497 -20.57 0.46 13.69
C ARG A 497 -20.40 0.61 12.18
N SER A 498 -19.97 1.79 11.72
CA SER A 498 -19.75 2.10 10.29
C SER A 498 -18.57 1.35 9.67
N LEU A 499 -17.54 0.95 10.44
CA LEU A 499 -16.35 0.27 9.93
C LEU A 499 -16.64 -1.12 9.31
N ALA A 500 -17.60 -1.86 9.88
CA ALA A 500 -17.99 -3.18 9.38
C ALA A 500 -19.48 -3.48 9.69
N PRO A 501 -20.43 -2.92 8.93
CA PRO A 501 -21.87 -3.05 9.20
C PRO A 501 -22.42 -4.47 8.92
N SER A 502 -21.74 -5.29 8.13
CA SER A 502 -22.12 -6.69 7.89
C SER A 502 -21.76 -7.64 9.04
N ILE A 503 -20.86 -7.23 9.95
CA ILE A 503 -20.33 -8.07 11.03
C ILE A 503 -20.97 -7.66 12.36
N TRP A 504 -21.62 -8.60 13.03
CA TRP A 504 -22.36 -8.38 14.28
C TRP A 504 -21.45 -8.53 15.53
N GLU A 505 -21.93 -8.03 16.68
CA GLU A 505 -21.38 -8.18 18.06
C GLU A 505 -19.93 -7.77 18.39
N LEU A 506 -18.99 -7.74 17.44
CA LEU A 506 -17.55 -7.52 17.69
C LEU A 506 -17.15 -6.04 17.89
N GLU A 507 -17.90 -5.24 18.67
CA GLU A 507 -17.69 -3.80 18.82
C GLU A 507 -16.30 -3.43 19.38
N ASP A 508 -15.80 -4.09 20.44
CA ASP A 508 -14.46 -3.82 21.00
C ASP A 508 -13.32 -4.07 20.01
N ILE A 509 -13.47 -5.06 19.11
CA ILE A 509 -12.47 -5.33 18.07
C ILE A 509 -12.55 -4.24 16.98
N LYS A 510 -13.76 -3.81 16.59
CA LYS A 510 -13.92 -2.69 15.65
C LYS A 510 -13.33 -1.39 16.23
N LYS A 511 -13.47 -1.15 17.54
CA LYS A 511 -12.86 -0.02 18.26
C LYS A 511 -11.33 -0.07 18.20
N GLY A 512 -10.71 -1.22 18.49
CA GLY A 512 -9.26 -1.41 18.33
C GLY A 512 -8.75 -1.25 16.89
N LEU A 513 -9.50 -1.75 15.90
CA LEU A 513 -9.21 -1.54 14.47
C LEU A 513 -9.38 -0.07 14.05
N LEU A 514 -10.29 0.67 14.69
CA LEU A 514 -10.42 2.10 14.51
C LEU A 514 -9.17 2.83 15.05
N CYS A 515 -8.69 2.50 16.26
CA CYS A 515 -7.45 3.05 16.81
C CYS A 515 -6.27 2.84 15.84
N GLN A 516 -6.18 1.68 15.18
CA GLN A 516 -5.16 1.40 14.18
C GLN A 516 -5.30 2.25 12.89
N LEU A 517 -6.52 2.58 12.45
CA LEU A 517 -6.74 3.41 11.26
C LEU A 517 -6.35 4.89 11.48
N PHE A 518 -6.57 5.42 12.68
CA PHE A 518 -6.23 6.80 13.05
C PHE A 518 -4.76 6.94 13.53
N GLY A 519 -4.22 5.95 14.23
CA GLY A 519 -2.85 5.90 14.75
C GLY A 519 -2.54 6.94 15.83
N GLY A 520 -1.42 6.75 16.54
CA GLY A 520 -0.87 7.74 17.49
C GLY A 520 -0.01 8.82 16.81
N LYS A 521 0.72 9.61 17.58
CA LYS A 521 1.65 10.64 17.09
C LYS A 521 3.08 10.07 17.04
N ALA A 522 3.68 10.07 15.86
CA ALA A 522 5.12 9.78 15.74
C ALA A 522 5.93 10.89 16.43
N LYS A 523 6.88 10.52 17.29
CA LYS A 523 7.67 11.46 18.10
C LYS A 523 9.14 11.36 17.74
N LYS A 524 9.64 12.30 16.93
CA LYS A 524 11.07 12.51 16.71
C LYS A 524 11.62 13.33 17.89
N ILE A 525 12.60 12.77 18.62
CA ILE A 525 13.36 13.51 19.63
C ILE A 525 14.45 14.32 18.89
N PRO A 526 14.79 15.56 19.29
CA PRO A 526 15.97 16.26 18.77
C PRO A 526 17.31 15.52 18.98
N SER A 527 17.31 14.44 19.78
CA SER A 527 18.44 13.50 19.95
C SER A 527 18.53 12.44 18.82
N GLY A 528 17.75 12.56 17.75
CA GLY A 528 17.78 11.68 16.58
C GLY A 528 17.02 10.34 16.73
N ALA A 529 16.59 9.97 17.94
CA ALA A 529 15.71 8.82 18.14
C ALA A 529 14.27 9.13 17.71
N SER A 530 13.61 8.19 17.04
CA SER A 530 12.21 8.29 16.62
C SER A 530 11.37 7.20 17.27
N PHE A 531 10.29 7.57 17.94
CA PHE A 531 9.29 6.63 18.47
C PHE A 531 8.14 6.44 17.49
N ARG A 532 7.81 5.18 17.20
CA ARG A 532 6.66 4.83 16.35
C ARG A 532 5.34 5.31 16.98
N GLY A 533 4.49 5.95 16.19
CA GLY A 533 3.09 6.24 16.53
C GLY A 533 2.13 5.12 16.11
N ASP A 534 2.57 4.21 15.25
CA ASP A 534 1.79 3.12 14.68
C ASP A 534 1.42 2.03 15.69
N ILE A 535 0.18 1.56 15.60
CA ILE A 535 -0.42 0.53 16.47
C ILE A 535 -0.46 -0.79 15.69
N ASN A 536 0.10 -1.85 16.29
CA ASN A 536 0.08 -3.20 15.71
C ASN A 536 -1.00 -4.05 16.38
N VAL A 537 -1.83 -4.72 15.58
CA VAL A 537 -2.99 -5.49 16.06
C VAL A 537 -2.91 -6.94 15.57
N LEU A 538 -3.15 -7.89 16.47
CA LEU A 538 -3.21 -9.33 16.19
C LEU A 538 -4.59 -9.89 16.55
N LEU A 539 -5.29 -10.46 15.58
CA LEU A 539 -6.56 -11.16 15.78
C LEU A 539 -6.31 -12.68 15.81
N VAL A 540 -6.54 -13.30 16.96
CA VAL A 540 -6.33 -14.74 17.20
C VAL A 540 -7.68 -15.40 17.43
N GLY A 541 -7.88 -16.66 17.02
CA GLY A 541 -9.12 -17.38 17.34
C GLY A 541 -9.47 -18.52 16.41
N ASP A 542 -10.64 -19.11 16.61
CA ASP A 542 -11.10 -20.29 15.87
C ASP A 542 -11.46 -19.96 14.40
N PRO A 543 -11.32 -20.91 13.44
CA PRO A 543 -11.74 -20.73 12.05
C PRO A 543 -13.27 -20.68 11.93
N GLY A 544 -13.78 -19.97 10.94
CA GLY A 544 -15.22 -19.68 10.79
C GLY A 544 -15.65 -18.37 11.45
N THR A 545 -14.89 -17.86 12.42
CA THR A 545 -15.02 -16.47 12.90
C THR A 545 -14.56 -15.48 11.82
N SER A 546 -15.20 -14.31 11.71
CA SER A 546 -15.10 -13.37 10.58
C SER A 546 -13.76 -12.62 10.40
N LYS A 547 -12.61 -13.17 10.85
CA LYS A 547 -11.31 -12.48 10.87
C LYS A 547 -10.83 -12.03 9.49
N SER A 548 -10.78 -12.95 8.52
CA SER A 548 -10.35 -12.65 7.15
C SER A 548 -11.29 -11.63 6.47
N GLN A 549 -12.56 -11.59 6.87
CA GLN A 549 -13.53 -10.60 6.40
C GLN A 549 -13.24 -9.21 7.01
N LEU A 550 -12.89 -9.13 8.31
CA LEU A 550 -12.40 -7.89 8.94
C LEU A 550 -11.14 -7.37 8.24
N LEU A 551 -10.15 -8.25 7.94
CA LEU A 551 -8.96 -7.86 7.16
C LEU A 551 -9.34 -7.24 5.81
N GLN A 552 -10.27 -7.86 5.08
CA GLN A 552 -10.70 -7.38 3.76
C GLN A 552 -11.46 -6.05 3.83
N TYR A 553 -12.22 -5.79 4.90
CA TYR A 553 -12.84 -4.46 5.12
C TYR A 553 -11.78 -3.41 5.47
N VAL A 554 -10.85 -3.69 6.39
CA VAL A 554 -9.78 -2.75 6.74
C VAL A 554 -8.87 -2.46 5.54
N HIS A 555 -8.55 -3.47 4.71
CA HIS A 555 -7.81 -3.29 3.46
C HIS A 555 -8.51 -2.31 2.50
N LYS A 556 -9.84 -2.38 2.37
CA LYS A 556 -10.63 -1.49 1.49
C LYS A 556 -10.77 -0.06 2.04
N ILE A 557 -10.78 0.11 3.37
CA ILE A 557 -10.83 1.42 4.03
C ILE A 557 -9.44 2.09 4.02
N ALA A 558 -8.38 1.31 4.23
CA ALA A 558 -7.02 1.85 4.36
C ALA A 558 -6.48 2.39 3.02
N PRO A 559 -6.12 3.69 2.92
CA PRO A 559 -5.71 4.31 1.66
C PRO A 559 -4.45 3.68 1.04
N ARG A 560 -3.54 3.19 1.89
CA ARG A 560 -2.35 2.39 1.54
C ARG A 560 -2.42 1.00 2.20
N GLY A 561 -3.60 0.38 2.15
CA GLY A 561 -3.83 -0.99 2.59
C GLY A 561 -3.30 -2.01 1.58
N ILE A 562 -2.56 -3.01 2.04
CA ILE A 562 -2.10 -4.15 1.22
C ILE A 562 -2.47 -5.45 1.94
N TYR A 563 -3.11 -6.38 1.22
CA TYR A 563 -3.51 -7.70 1.73
C TYR A 563 -2.55 -8.81 1.28
N THR A 564 -2.17 -9.67 2.22
CA THR A 564 -1.22 -10.77 2.03
C THR A 564 -1.65 -12.01 2.83
N SER A 565 -1.31 -13.22 2.34
CA SER A 565 -1.36 -14.46 3.14
C SER A 565 0.06 -14.83 3.58
N GLY A 566 0.24 -15.21 4.84
CA GLY A 566 1.51 -15.65 5.42
C GLY A 566 2.09 -16.89 4.73
N ARG A 567 1.26 -17.71 4.06
CA ARG A 567 1.71 -18.85 3.26
C ARG A 567 2.15 -18.46 1.85
N GLY A 568 1.48 -17.48 1.23
CA GLY A 568 1.89 -16.93 -0.08
C GLY A 568 3.09 -16.00 0.00
N SER A 569 3.31 -15.38 1.16
CA SER A 569 4.28 -14.31 1.36
C SER A 569 5.63 -14.83 1.82
N SER A 570 6.53 -15.06 0.86
CA SER A 570 7.95 -15.24 1.18
C SER A 570 8.56 -13.96 1.76
N ALA A 571 9.64 -14.08 2.54
CA ALA A 571 10.39 -12.92 3.04
C ALA A 571 10.82 -11.96 1.91
N VAL A 572 11.05 -12.49 0.71
CA VAL A 572 11.41 -11.75 -0.50
C VAL A 572 10.25 -10.89 -1.01
N GLY A 573 9.02 -11.41 -0.97
CA GLY A 573 7.81 -10.68 -1.36
C GLY A 573 7.31 -9.67 -0.31
N LEU A 574 7.65 -9.86 0.97
CA LEU A 574 7.34 -8.90 2.03
C LEU A 574 8.30 -7.69 2.05
N THR A 575 9.58 -7.90 1.78
CA THR A 575 10.65 -6.89 2.00
C THR A 575 10.98 -6.10 0.73
N ALA A 576 12.01 -6.52 0.00
CA ALA A 576 12.37 -6.04 -1.32
C ALA A 576 13.28 -7.07 -2.01
N TYR A 577 13.24 -7.08 -3.34
CA TYR A 577 13.94 -8.04 -4.17
C TYR A 577 14.67 -7.36 -5.34
N VAL A 578 15.83 -7.91 -5.71
CA VAL A 578 16.67 -7.33 -6.77
C VAL A 578 16.35 -8.07 -8.07
N THR A 579 15.82 -7.35 -9.05
CA THR A 579 15.66 -7.84 -10.43
C THR A 579 16.77 -7.26 -11.32
N LYS A 580 16.82 -7.70 -12.58
CA LYS A 580 17.63 -7.05 -13.61
C LYS A 580 16.73 -6.53 -14.70
N ASP A 581 16.86 -5.26 -15.04
CA ASP A 581 16.05 -4.68 -16.10
C ASP A 581 16.42 -5.31 -17.47
N PRO A 582 15.48 -5.90 -18.23
CA PRO A 582 15.75 -6.30 -19.61
C PRO A 582 16.14 -5.13 -20.54
N GLU A 583 15.78 -3.88 -20.22
CA GLU A 583 16.08 -2.70 -21.04
C GLU A 583 17.46 -2.07 -20.71
N THR A 584 17.75 -1.67 -19.47
CA THR A 584 19.11 -1.14 -19.11
C THR A 584 20.16 -2.20 -18.75
N ARG A 585 19.74 -3.42 -18.37
CA ARG A 585 20.56 -4.50 -17.76
C ARG A 585 21.10 -4.23 -16.36
N GLU A 586 20.72 -3.10 -15.76
CA GLU A 586 21.09 -2.75 -14.38
C GLU A 586 20.30 -3.59 -13.37
N THR A 587 20.85 -3.74 -12.17
CA THR A 587 20.14 -4.35 -11.03
C THR A 587 19.26 -3.30 -10.36
N VAL A 588 17.95 -3.46 -10.45
CA VAL A 588 16.98 -2.57 -9.80
C VAL A 588 16.37 -3.26 -8.58
N LEU A 589 16.01 -2.46 -7.57
CA LEU A 589 15.40 -2.93 -6.33
C LEU A 589 13.88 -2.73 -6.43
N GLU A 590 13.13 -3.82 -6.47
CA GLU A 590 11.66 -3.82 -6.48
C GLU A 590 11.13 -3.97 -5.05
N SER A 591 10.28 -3.03 -4.64
CA SER A 591 9.68 -2.95 -3.31
C SER A 591 8.69 -4.10 -3.07
N GLY A 592 8.84 -4.79 -1.94
CA GLY A 592 7.86 -5.78 -1.46
C GLY A 592 6.70 -5.14 -0.71
N ALA A 593 5.76 -5.97 -0.28
CA ALA A 593 4.49 -5.55 0.30
C ALA A 593 4.63 -4.55 1.47
N LEU A 594 5.56 -4.77 2.40
CA LEU A 594 5.72 -3.89 3.57
C LEU A 594 6.18 -2.49 3.13
N VAL A 595 7.19 -2.39 2.27
CA VAL A 595 7.73 -1.11 1.78
C VAL A 595 6.68 -0.34 0.97
N LEU A 596 5.89 -1.03 0.14
CA LEU A 596 4.78 -0.40 -0.60
C LEU A 596 3.71 0.18 0.35
N SER A 597 3.46 -0.47 1.48
CA SER A 597 2.51 -0.02 2.51
C SER A 597 3.04 1.04 3.50
N ASP A 598 4.16 1.74 3.22
CA ASP A 598 4.66 2.83 4.10
C ASP A 598 3.56 3.85 4.46
N ARG A 599 3.49 4.20 5.75
CA ARG A 599 2.42 4.96 6.44
C ARG A 599 1.00 4.40 6.29
N GLY A 600 0.85 3.18 5.79
CA GLY A 600 -0.40 2.43 5.61
C GLY A 600 -0.58 1.26 6.58
N ILE A 601 -1.42 0.30 6.17
CA ILE A 601 -1.70 -0.93 6.94
C ILE A 601 -1.34 -2.15 6.09
N CYS A 602 -0.44 -2.99 6.58
CA CYS A 602 -0.19 -4.31 5.99
C CYS A 602 -1.09 -5.35 6.67
N CYS A 603 -2.04 -5.89 5.92
CA CYS A 603 -2.95 -6.94 6.36
C CYS A 603 -2.34 -8.31 6.03
N ILE A 604 -2.15 -9.16 7.04
CA ILE A 604 -1.51 -10.48 6.94
C ILE A 604 -2.45 -11.56 7.49
N ASP A 605 -3.06 -12.36 6.63
CA ASP A 605 -3.80 -13.57 7.05
C ASP A 605 -2.86 -14.78 7.20
N GLU A 606 -3.29 -15.85 7.88
CA GLU A 606 -2.51 -17.08 8.12
C GLU A 606 -1.10 -16.83 8.73
N PHE A 607 -0.97 -15.88 9.67
CA PHE A 607 0.32 -15.50 10.28
C PHE A 607 1.05 -16.67 10.96
N ASP A 608 0.30 -17.65 11.48
CA ASP A 608 0.83 -18.88 12.06
C ASP A 608 1.46 -19.84 11.02
N LYS A 609 1.13 -19.69 9.73
CA LYS A 609 1.72 -20.47 8.60
C LYS A 609 2.94 -19.80 7.96
N MET A 610 3.32 -18.61 8.41
CA MET A 610 4.47 -17.86 7.88
C MET A 610 5.81 -18.56 8.17
N SER A 611 6.73 -18.53 7.20
CA SER A 611 8.11 -19.04 7.38
C SER A 611 8.93 -18.20 8.36
N ASP A 612 9.86 -18.84 9.10
CA ASP A 612 10.64 -18.15 10.13
C ASP A 612 11.58 -17.06 9.55
N ASN A 613 12.05 -17.21 8.31
CA ASN A 613 12.81 -16.18 7.60
C ASN A 613 11.96 -14.93 7.27
N ALA A 614 10.63 -15.05 7.19
CA ALA A 614 9.74 -13.90 7.05
C ALA A 614 9.43 -13.27 8.42
N ARG A 615 9.26 -14.10 9.45
CA ARG A 615 9.15 -13.66 10.86
C ARG A 615 10.38 -12.86 11.30
N SER A 616 11.59 -13.23 10.89
CA SER A 616 12.81 -12.48 11.19
C SER A 616 12.86 -11.10 10.54
N MET A 617 12.24 -10.89 9.38
CA MET A 617 12.13 -9.56 8.77
C MET A 617 11.05 -8.71 9.46
N LEU A 618 9.91 -9.31 9.86
CA LEU A 618 8.94 -8.63 10.73
C LEU A 618 9.55 -8.27 12.09
N HIS A 619 10.53 -9.04 12.57
CA HIS A 619 11.27 -8.70 13.78
C HIS A 619 12.11 -7.40 13.65
N GLU A 620 12.46 -6.97 12.43
CA GLU A 620 13.14 -5.70 12.15
C GLU A 620 12.09 -4.58 12.01
N VAL A 621 11.14 -4.76 11.08
CA VAL A 621 10.12 -3.77 10.70
C VAL A 621 9.25 -3.32 11.89
N MET A 622 8.79 -4.24 12.74
CA MET A 622 7.91 -3.89 13.87
C MET A 622 8.63 -3.12 15.01
N GLU A 623 9.97 -3.14 15.06
CA GLU A 623 10.76 -2.43 16.07
C GLU A 623 11.35 -1.13 15.52
N GLN A 624 11.96 -1.19 14.34
CA GLN A 624 12.76 -0.09 13.77
C GLN A 624 12.03 0.68 12.66
N GLN A 625 10.90 0.17 12.17
CA GLN A 625 10.16 0.72 11.01
C GLN A 625 11.01 0.86 9.73
N THR A 626 12.02 -0.01 9.60
CA THR A 626 12.95 -0.08 8.46
C THR A 626 13.20 -1.53 8.05
N VAL A 627 13.76 -1.70 6.84
CA VAL A 627 14.20 -2.97 6.26
C VAL A 627 15.62 -2.77 5.73
N SER A 628 16.61 -3.43 6.33
CA SER A 628 17.97 -3.47 5.77
C SER A 628 18.08 -4.50 4.65
N VAL A 629 18.62 -4.07 3.50
CA VAL A 629 18.81 -4.90 2.31
C VAL A 629 20.26 -4.80 1.86
N ALA A 630 21.03 -5.85 2.14
CA ALA A 630 22.38 -6.06 1.62
C ALA A 630 22.36 -7.21 0.58
N LYS A 631 22.07 -6.90 -0.68
CA LYS A 631 21.91 -7.89 -1.77
C LYS A 631 22.49 -7.36 -3.09
N ALA A 632 23.17 -8.24 -3.83
CA ALA A 632 23.69 -7.97 -5.18
C ALA A 632 24.61 -6.72 -5.31
N GLY A 633 25.26 -6.29 -4.24
CA GLY A 633 26.10 -5.08 -4.19
C GLY A 633 25.36 -3.83 -3.74
N ILE A 634 24.03 -3.86 -3.67
CA ILE A 634 23.21 -2.81 -3.06
C ILE A 634 23.21 -3.03 -1.55
N ILE A 635 23.59 -2.01 -0.79
CA ILE A 635 23.44 -1.92 0.66
C ILE A 635 22.56 -0.71 0.93
N ALA A 636 21.30 -0.93 1.29
CA ALA A 636 20.31 0.13 1.52
C ALA A 636 19.38 -0.21 2.68
N SER A 637 19.01 0.79 3.47
CA SER A 637 17.90 0.72 4.42
C SER A 637 16.66 1.35 3.79
N LEU A 638 15.62 0.55 3.57
CA LEU A 638 14.31 1.04 3.12
C LEU A 638 13.44 1.38 4.33
N ASN A 639 12.66 2.44 4.25
CA ASN A 639 11.68 2.78 5.28
C ASN A 639 10.41 1.93 5.09
N ALA A 640 9.83 1.49 6.20
CA ALA A 640 8.63 0.66 6.26
C ALA A 640 7.85 0.99 7.54
N ARG A 641 7.36 2.24 7.64
CA ARG A 641 6.57 2.75 8.77
C ARG A 641 5.13 2.28 8.62
N THR A 642 4.90 1.00 8.87
CA THR A 642 3.63 0.33 8.59
C THR A 642 2.98 -0.16 9.86
N SER A 643 1.68 0.10 10.02
CA SER A 643 0.86 -0.62 10.99
C SER A 643 0.61 -2.05 10.50
N VAL A 644 0.98 -3.06 11.28
CA VAL A 644 0.73 -4.48 10.95
C VAL A 644 -0.60 -4.90 11.56
N LEU A 645 -1.50 -5.41 10.72
CA LEU A 645 -2.74 -6.06 11.12
C LEU A 645 -2.65 -7.55 10.73
N ALA A 646 -2.52 -8.42 11.72
CA ALA A 646 -2.31 -9.86 11.50
C ALA A 646 -3.50 -10.70 11.98
N CYS A 647 -3.82 -11.77 11.25
CA CYS A 647 -4.70 -12.84 11.69
C CYS A 647 -3.93 -14.14 11.89
N ALA A 648 -4.17 -14.81 13.02
CA ALA A 648 -3.61 -16.11 13.34
C ALA A 648 -4.70 -17.07 13.82
N ASN A 649 -4.54 -18.36 13.51
CA ASN A 649 -5.36 -19.42 14.08
C ASN A 649 -4.53 -20.22 15.11
N PRO A 650 -5.15 -20.74 16.19
CA PRO A 650 -4.42 -21.54 17.18
C PRO A 650 -3.88 -22.83 16.54
N SER A 651 -2.79 -23.36 17.08
CA SER A 651 -2.04 -24.49 16.50
C SER A 651 -2.88 -25.75 16.28
N GLY A 652 -3.86 -26.01 17.15
CA GLY A 652 -4.83 -27.11 17.04
C GLY A 652 -6.10 -26.81 16.24
N SER A 653 -6.15 -25.70 15.51
CA SER A 653 -7.33 -25.08 14.86
C SER A 653 -8.47 -24.67 15.81
N ARG A 654 -8.72 -25.37 16.92
CA ARG A 654 -9.58 -24.88 18.01
C ARG A 654 -8.76 -24.43 19.22
N TYR A 655 -9.18 -23.38 19.89
CA TYR A 655 -8.55 -22.89 21.11
C TYR A 655 -8.76 -23.86 22.29
N ASN A 656 -7.69 -24.26 22.97
CA ASN A 656 -7.77 -25.17 24.11
C ASN A 656 -7.54 -24.41 25.43
N ALA A 657 -8.62 -24.17 26.18
CA ALA A 657 -8.60 -23.45 27.45
C ALA A 657 -7.72 -24.09 28.55
N ARG A 658 -7.31 -25.37 28.40
CA ARG A 658 -6.40 -26.06 29.33
C ARG A 658 -4.93 -25.71 29.12
N LEU A 659 -4.59 -25.13 27.96
CA LEU A 659 -3.24 -24.65 27.61
C LEU A 659 -3.14 -23.13 27.81
N SER A 660 -1.93 -22.59 27.93
CA SER A 660 -1.75 -21.14 28.01
C SER A 660 -2.04 -20.47 26.66
N VAL A 661 -2.36 -19.17 26.70
CA VAL A 661 -2.52 -18.33 25.49
C VAL A 661 -1.28 -18.42 24.60
N ILE A 662 -0.09 -18.39 25.20
CA ILE A 662 1.20 -18.40 24.50
C ILE A 662 1.44 -19.76 23.80
N ASP A 663 1.17 -20.87 24.48
CA ASP A 663 1.37 -22.22 23.92
C ASP A 663 0.35 -22.53 22.81
N ASN A 664 -0.90 -22.06 22.95
CA ASN A 664 -1.94 -22.21 21.93
C ASN A 664 -1.59 -21.48 20.61
N ILE A 665 -0.93 -20.32 20.69
CA ILE A 665 -0.60 -19.46 19.54
C ILE A 665 0.69 -19.88 18.84
N GLN A 666 1.62 -20.54 19.55
CA GLN A 666 2.90 -21.03 19.00
C GLN A 666 3.80 -19.91 18.41
N LEU A 667 3.70 -18.67 18.91
CA LEU A 667 4.58 -17.56 18.53
C LEU A 667 5.60 -17.25 19.63
N PRO A 668 6.85 -16.85 19.29
CA PRO A 668 7.82 -16.35 20.26
C PRO A 668 7.28 -15.14 21.04
N PRO A 669 7.52 -15.04 22.37
CA PRO A 669 7.07 -13.91 23.18
C PRO A 669 7.72 -12.57 22.76
N THR A 670 8.84 -12.62 22.05
CA THR A 670 9.51 -11.47 21.43
C THR A 670 8.76 -10.89 20.22
N LEU A 671 7.84 -11.64 19.59
CA LEU A 671 6.86 -11.09 18.64
C LEU A 671 5.59 -10.62 19.37
N LEU A 672 5.06 -11.42 20.30
CA LEU A 672 3.83 -11.08 21.01
C LEU A 672 3.93 -9.73 21.75
N SER A 673 5.10 -9.44 22.34
CA SER A 673 5.41 -8.14 22.98
C SER A 673 5.66 -6.96 22.03
N ARG A 674 5.29 -7.06 20.75
CA ARG A 674 5.35 -5.97 19.74
C ARG A 674 4.01 -5.67 19.08
N PHE A 675 3.02 -6.53 19.28
CA PHE A 675 1.63 -6.22 19.03
C PHE A 675 1.09 -5.47 20.26
N ASP A 676 0.45 -4.34 20.00
CA ASP A 676 -0.02 -3.42 21.03
C ASP A 676 -1.43 -3.82 21.49
N LEU A 677 -2.20 -4.47 20.61
CA LEU A 677 -3.47 -5.14 20.92
C LEU A 677 -3.46 -6.57 20.35
N ILE A 678 -3.82 -7.55 21.19
CA ILE A 678 -4.01 -8.95 20.80
C ILE A 678 -5.45 -9.33 21.17
N TYR A 679 -6.33 -9.58 20.21
CA TYR A 679 -7.72 -9.96 20.49
C TYR A 679 -7.93 -11.47 20.35
N LEU A 680 -8.48 -12.11 21.38
CA LEU A 680 -8.83 -13.54 21.39
C LEU A 680 -10.32 -13.73 21.04
N MET A 681 -10.59 -14.05 19.77
CA MET A 681 -11.92 -14.38 19.22
C MET A 681 -12.23 -15.87 19.42
N LEU A 682 -12.93 -16.19 20.51
CA LEU A 682 -13.30 -17.57 20.85
C LEU A 682 -14.71 -17.89 20.34
N ASP A 683 -14.84 -18.97 19.57
CA ASP A 683 -16.12 -19.53 19.13
C ASP A 683 -16.86 -20.15 20.33
N LYS A 684 -18.03 -19.60 20.67
CA LYS A 684 -18.86 -20.04 21.80
C LYS A 684 -20.31 -20.25 21.33
N PRO A 685 -20.82 -21.50 21.33
CA PRO A 685 -22.21 -21.76 20.97
C PRO A 685 -23.15 -21.21 22.06
N ASP A 686 -23.98 -20.23 21.68
CA ASP A 686 -25.06 -19.69 22.49
C ASP A 686 -26.29 -19.48 21.60
N GLU A 687 -27.39 -20.17 21.91
CA GLU A 687 -28.62 -20.10 21.13
C GLU A 687 -29.17 -18.66 21.00
N GLN A 688 -28.92 -17.78 21.97
CA GLN A 688 -29.40 -16.40 21.89
C GLN A 688 -28.63 -15.57 20.86
N ASN A 689 -27.30 -15.59 20.94
CA ASN A 689 -26.44 -14.86 20.01
C ASN A 689 -26.42 -15.50 18.61
N ASP A 690 -26.37 -16.83 18.51
CA ASP A 690 -26.50 -17.55 17.24
C ASP A 690 -27.80 -17.18 16.50
N ARG A 691 -28.91 -17.05 17.25
CA ARG A 691 -30.22 -16.66 16.70
C ARG A 691 -30.31 -15.16 16.37
N ARG A 692 -29.46 -14.29 16.95
CA ARG A 692 -29.31 -12.88 16.52
C ARG A 692 -28.47 -12.81 15.25
N LEU A 693 -27.32 -13.46 15.24
CA LEU A 693 -26.42 -13.54 14.09
C LEU A 693 -27.13 -14.14 12.86
N ALA A 694 -27.86 -15.24 13.02
CA ALA A 694 -28.64 -15.84 11.94
C ALA A 694 -29.73 -14.92 11.40
N ARG A 695 -30.42 -14.14 12.26
CA ARG A 695 -31.38 -13.12 11.82
C ARG A 695 -30.70 -12.00 11.04
N HIS A 696 -29.55 -11.51 11.51
CA HIS A 696 -28.77 -10.47 10.84
C HIS A 696 -28.29 -10.95 9.46
N LEU A 697 -27.68 -12.13 9.38
CA LEU A 697 -27.22 -12.73 8.12
C LEU A 697 -28.36 -12.98 7.13
N VAL A 698 -29.53 -13.45 7.59
CA VAL A 698 -30.70 -13.60 6.71
C VAL A 698 -31.24 -12.24 6.27
N ALA A 699 -31.30 -11.23 7.15
CA ALA A 699 -31.75 -9.89 6.79
C ALA A 699 -30.86 -9.23 5.73
N LEU A 700 -29.53 -9.42 5.79
CA LEU A 700 -28.56 -9.00 4.76
C LEU A 700 -28.82 -9.64 3.38
N HIS A 701 -29.62 -10.70 3.30
CA HIS A 701 -29.93 -11.44 2.07
C HIS A 701 -31.39 -11.33 1.60
N TYR A 702 -32.32 -10.80 2.40
CA TYR A 702 -33.77 -10.90 2.12
C TYR A 702 -34.44 -9.61 1.63
N GLU A 703 -34.08 -8.45 2.17
CA GLU A 703 -34.70 -7.15 1.83
C GLU A 703 -33.66 -6.02 1.76
N ASN A 704 -34.08 -4.85 1.27
CA ASN A 704 -33.20 -3.72 0.97
C ASN A 704 -32.30 -3.34 2.17
N TYR A 705 -30.98 -3.44 1.94
CA TYR A 705 -29.89 -3.11 2.87
C TYR A 705 -29.83 -1.62 3.34
N GLU A 706 -30.87 -0.84 3.07
CA GLU A 706 -30.93 0.61 3.32
C GLU A 706 -31.34 0.94 4.75
N VAL A 707 -32.08 0.06 5.43
CA VAL A 707 -32.52 0.30 6.82
C VAL A 707 -31.31 0.36 7.77
N SER A 708 -30.33 -0.53 7.62
CA SER A 708 -29.07 -0.50 8.39
C SER A 708 -28.12 0.63 7.99
N LYS A 709 -28.41 1.41 6.94
CA LYS A 709 -27.60 2.58 6.57
C LYS A 709 -27.99 3.87 7.31
N GLN A 710 -29.14 3.91 8.00
CA GLN A 710 -29.63 5.19 8.57
C GLN A 710 -28.69 5.77 9.65
N ASP A 711 -28.05 4.90 10.45
CA ASP A 711 -27.00 5.32 11.39
C ASP A 711 -25.57 5.23 10.81
N ALA A 712 -25.32 4.37 9.83
CA ALA A 712 -23.97 4.16 9.29
C ALA A 712 -23.49 5.36 8.44
N LEU A 713 -22.26 5.80 8.66
CA LEU A 713 -21.60 6.79 7.80
C LEU A 713 -21.20 6.14 6.47
N ASP A 714 -21.33 6.90 5.37
CA ASP A 714 -20.86 6.44 4.07
C ASP A 714 -19.33 6.25 4.05
N LEU A 715 -18.88 5.26 3.27
CA LEU A 715 -17.47 4.86 3.16
C LEU A 715 -16.57 5.99 2.68
N GLN A 716 -17.03 6.85 1.76
CA GLN A 716 -16.25 8.00 1.29
C GLN A 716 -16.09 9.03 2.42
N THR A 717 -17.17 9.27 3.18
CA THR A 717 -17.14 10.19 4.34
C THR A 717 -16.25 9.64 5.46
N LEU A 718 -16.29 8.33 5.73
CA LEU A 718 -15.43 7.65 6.69
C LEU A 718 -13.94 7.81 6.32
N THR A 719 -13.58 7.53 5.06
CA THR A 719 -12.18 7.67 4.61
C THR A 719 -11.70 9.12 4.59
N ALA A 720 -12.57 10.08 4.25
CA ALA A 720 -12.26 11.51 4.35
C ALA A 720 -12.02 11.95 5.81
N TYR A 721 -12.86 11.49 6.76
CA TYR A 721 -12.71 11.78 8.18
C TYR A 721 -11.38 11.26 8.74
N ILE A 722 -11.02 10.01 8.44
CA ILE A 722 -9.74 9.40 8.87
C ILE A 722 -8.53 10.18 8.28
N THR A 723 -8.59 10.55 7.00
CA THR A 723 -7.50 11.29 6.34
C THR A 723 -7.33 12.69 6.95
N TYR A 724 -8.43 13.43 7.15
CA TYR A 724 -8.42 14.75 7.81
C TYR A 724 -7.85 14.67 9.24
N ALA A 725 -8.26 13.68 10.02
CA ALA A 725 -7.78 13.46 11.39
C ALA A 725 -6.26 13.24 11.45
N ARG A 726 -5.73 12.43 10.52
CA ARG A 726 -4.30 12.10 10.46
C ARG A 726 -3.43 13.27 10.02
N GLN A 727 -3.95 14.15 9.16
CA GLN A 727 -3.22 15.31 8.67
C GLN A 727 -3.24 16.48 9.65
N HIS A 728 -4.39 16.83 10.23
CA HIS A 728 -4.53 18.06 11.02
C HIS A 728 -4.46 17.87 12.54
N VAL A 729 -4.73 16.68 13.08
CA VAL A 729 -4.87 16.47 14.53
C VAL A 729 -3.67 15.72 15.10
N HIS A 730 -2.91 16.37 15.97
CA HIS A 730 -1.61 15.91 16.46
C HIS A 730 -1.55 15.98 18.00
N PRO A 731 -2.29 15.12 18.72
CA PRO A 731 -2.58 15.34 20.13
C PRO A 731 -1.34 15.34 21.04
N THR A 732 -1.44 16.03 22.17
CA THR A 732 -0.47 16.02 23.27
C THR A 732 -1.08 15.36 24.51
N LEU A 733 -0.23 14.74 25.33
CA LEU A 733 -0.67 14.11 26.59
C LEU A 733 -0.87 15.20 27.66
N SER A 734 -1.99 15.15 28.38
CA SER A 734 -2.20 15.98 29.58
C SER A 734 -1.62 15.31 30.83
N ASP A 735 -1.30 16.10 31.86
CA ASP A 735 -0.74 15.58 33.11
C ASP A 735 -1.72 14.63 33.84
N GLU A 736 -3.02 14.96 33.85
CA GLU A 736 -4.07 14.09 34.42
C GLU A 736 -4.19 12.74 33.71
N ALA A 737 -4.04 12.71 32.38
CA ALA A 737 -4.02 11.48 31.61
C ALA A 737 -2.71 10.70 31.84
N ALA A 738 -1.58 11.39 32.01
CA ALA A 738 -0.30 10.76 32.30
C ALA A 738 -0.31 10.02 33.65
N GLU A 739 -0.89 10.62 34.71
CA GLU A 739 -1.05 9.95 36.00
C GLU A 739 -1.94 8.71 35.91
N ASP A 740 -3.06 8.78 35.18
CA ASP A 740 -3.99 7.65 35.03
C ASP A 740 -3.34 6.48 34.28
N LEU A 741 -2.56 6.76 33.22
CA LEU A 741 -1.79 5.76 32.48
C LEU A 741 -0.68 5.12 33.32
N ILE A 742 -0.02 5.89 34.20
CA ILE A 742 0.98 5.36 35.14
C ILE A 742 0.30 4.43 36.15
N ASN A 743 -0.83 4.84 36.72
CA ASN A 743 -1.60 4.05 37.68
C ASN A 743 -2.09 2.72 37.05
N GLY A 744 -2.69 2.78 35.86
CA GLY A 744 -3.13 1.59 35.12
C GLY A 744 -1.98 0.63 34.78
N TYR A 745 -0.81 1.15 34.37
CA TYR A 745 0.38 0.33 34.15
C TYR A 745 0.89 -0.34 35.43
N VAL A 746 0.89 0.38 36.56
CA VAL A 746 1.29 -0.17 37.87
C VAL A 746 0.31 -1.25 38.33
N GLU A 747 -1.00 -1.04 38.21
CA GLU A 747 -2.02 -2.03 38.55
C GLU A 747 -1.88 -3.30 37.68
N MET A 748 -1.76 -3.15 36.37
CA MET A 748 -1.53 -4.26 35.44
C MET A 748 -0.25 -5.06 35.80
N ARG A 749 0.80 -4.36 36.22
CA ARG A 749 2.06 -4.99 36.64
C ARG A 749 1.96 -5.68 38.00
N GLN A 750 1.10 -5.22 38.90
CA GLN A 750 0.79 -5.92 40.15
C GLN A 750 -0.03 -7.20 39.88
N LYS A 751 -1.10 -7.12 39.06
CA LYS A 751 -1.90 -8.28 38.63
C LYS A 751 -1.02 -9.40 38.05
N GLY A 752 0.01 -9.05 37.28
CA GLY A 752 0.95 -9.99 36.68
C GLY A 752 2.07 -10.56 37.58
N ASN A 753 2.17 -10.16 38.86
CA ASN A 753 3.34 -10.46 39.70
C ASN A 753 3.01 -11.22 41.01
N PHE A 754 2.23 -12.31 40.91
CA PHE A 754 1.93 -13.18 42.06
C PHE A 754 3.04 -14.22 42.31
N PRO A 755 3.70 -14.23 43.49
CA PRO A 755 4.80 -15.14 43.81
C PRO A 755 4.29 -16.56 44.14
N GLY A 756 3.91 -17.29 43.09
CA GLY A 756 3.42 -18.67 43.18
C GLY A 756 3.01 -19.29 41.85
N SER A 757 2.67 -18.48 40.84
CA SER A 757 2.37 -19.00 39.50
C SER A 757 3.65 -19.40 38.77
N SER A 758 3.87 -20.70 38.59
CA SER A 758 4.95 -21.26 37.78
C SER A 758 4.63 -21.27 36.27
N LYS A 759 3.41 -20.89 35.89
CA LYS A 759 2.98 -20.75 34.49
C LYS A 759 3.18 -19.30 34.02
N LYS A 760 3.63 -19.17 32.77
CA LYS A 760 3.94 -17.88 32.13
C LYS A 760 2.66 -17.12 31.76
N VAL A 761 2.09 -16.41 32.73
CA VAL A 761 1.18 -15.28 32.44
C VAL A 761 1.96 -14.23 31.65
N ILE A 762 1.27 -13.47 30.79
CA ILE A 762 1.89 -12.37 30.04
C ILE A 762 2.29 -11.29 31.04
N THR A 763 3.60 -11.17 31.34
CA THR A 763 4.10 -10.16 32.26
C THR A 763 4.00 -8.78 31.62
N ALA A 764 3.47 -7.79 32.37
CA ALA A 764 3.39 -6.42 31.92
C ALA A 764 4.80 -5.86 31.63
N THR A 765 5.04 -5.48 30.38
CA THR A 765 6.31 -4.89 29.92
C THR A 765 6.13 -3.38 29.71
N PRO A 766 7.20 -2.57 29.78
CA PRO A 766 7.10 -1.12 29.53
C PRO A 766 6.53 -0.77 28.14
N ARG A 767 6.63 -1.68 27.16
CA ARG A 767 5.96 -1.54 25.87
C ARG A 767 4.44 -1.41 25.97
N GLN A 768 3.81 -1.99 26.99
CA GLN A 768 2.37 -1.83 27.18
C GLN A 768 2.01 -0.41 27.64
N LEU A 769 2.90 0.30 28.34
CA LEU A 769 2.72 1.74 28.61
C LEU A 769 2.82 2.55 27.31
N GLU A 770 3.77 2.22 26.41
CA GLU A 770 3.80 2.82 25.07
C GLU A 770 2.52 2.53 24.26
N SER A 771 2.01 1.29 24.31
CA SER A 771 0.75 0.89 23.67
C SER A 771 -0.41 1.76 24.16
N MET A 772 -0.59 1.90 25.47
CA MET A 772 -1.68 2.71 26.03
C MET A 772 -1.54 4.20 25.66
N ILE A 773 -0.32 4.75 25.59
CA ILE A 773 -0.09 6.12 25.11
C ILE A 773 -0.51 6.25 23.64
N ARG A 774 -0.11 5.32 22.75
CA ARG A 774 -0.52 5.34 21.33
C ARG A 774 -2.03 5.23 21.16
N ILE A 775 -2.69 4.36 21.93
CA ILE A 775 -4.15 4.18 21.89
C ILE A 775 -4.86 5.44 22.39
N SER A 776 -4.39 6.06 23.48
CA SER A 776 -4.97 7.31 24.02
C SER A 776 -4.83 8.47 23.02
N GLU A 777 -3.68 8.58 22.35
CA GLU A 777 -3.47 9.55 21.26
C GLU A 777 -4.37 9.28 20.06
N ALA A 778 -4.60 8.01 19.71
CA ALA A 778 -5.51 7.64 18.62
C ALA A 778 -6.97 7.98 18.97
N LEU A 779 -7.42 7.73 20.21
CA LEU A 779 -8.76 8.08 20.70
C LEU A 779 -9.00 9.60 20.69
N ALA A 780 -8.05 10.38 21.23
CA ALA A 780 -8.12 11.84 21.17
C ALA A 780 -8.18 12.36 19.72
N ARG A 781 -7.39 11.76 18.81
CA ARG A 781 -7.42 12.06 17.37
C ARG A 781 -8.78 11.74 16.71
N MET A 782 -9.50 10.69 17.13
CA MET A 782 -10.85 10.41 16.60
C MET A 782 -11.85 11.53 16.90
N ARG A 783 -11.74 12.13 18.09
CA ARG A 783 -12.63 13.22 18.55
C ARG A 783 -12.21 14.61 18.02
N PHE A 784 -11.16 14.66 17.19
CA PHE A 784 -10.45 15.88 16.78
C PHE A 784 -9.94 16.72 17.97
N SER A 785 -9.61 16.08 19.10
CA SER A 785 -8.98 16.77 20.24
C SER A 785 -7.48 16.94 20.02
N GLU A 786 -6.96 18.13 20.33
CA GLU A 786 -5.51 18.42 20.37
C GLU A 786 -4.86 17.97 21.69
N VAL A 787 -5.64 17.59 22.70
CA VAL A 787 -5.18 17.14 24.01
C VAL A 787 -5.84 15.81 24.38
N VAL A 788 -5.07 14.85 24.88
CA VAL A 788 -5.56 13.58 25.42
C VAL A 788 -6.21 13.85 26.78
N GLU A 789 -7.48 13.52 26.93
CA GLU A 789 -8.22 13.64 28.19
C GLU A 789 -8.09 12.37 29.04
N LYS A 790 -8.35 12.46 30.34
CA LYS A 790 -8.43 11.29 31.23
C LYS A 790 -9.41 10.22 30.74
N VAL A 791 -10.48 10.62 30.04
CA VAL A 791 -11.46 9.69 29.45
C VAL A 791 -10.84 8.82 28.35
N ASP A 792 -9.94 9.37 27.52
CA ASP A 792 -9.23 8.59 26.49
C ASP A 792 -8.27 7.58 27.15
N ALA A 793 -7.59 7.99 28.24
CA ALA A 793 -6.68 7.12 28.98
C ALA A 793 -7.43 5.92 29.64
N ALA A 794 -8.57 6.19 30.28
CA ALA A 794 -9.39 5.14 30.89
C ALA A 794 -9.95 4.14 29.84
N GLU A 795 -10.40 4.62 28.69
CA GLU A 795 -10.86 3.76 27.58
C GLU A 795 -9.68 2.99 26.95
N ALA A 796 -8.49 3.58 26.84
CA ALA A 796 -7.28 2.90 26.36
C ALA A 796 -6.86 1.74 27.29
N VAL A 797 -6.94 1.94 28.62
CA VAL A 797 -6.73 0.87 29.61
C VAL A 797 -7.81 -0.21 29.45
N ARG A 798 -9.10 0.16 29.32
CA ARG A 798 -10.20 -0.80 29.12
C ARG A 798 -9.99 -1.66 27.87
N LEU A 799 -9.65 -1.04 26.73
CA LEU A 799 -9.39 -1.75 25.47
C LEU A 799 -8.23 -2.75 25.60
N LEU A 800 -7.16 -2.39 26.33
CA LEU A 800 -6.01 -3.26 26.54
C LEU A 800 -6.31 -4.42 27.50
N ASP A 801 -7.06 -4.18 28.60
CA ASP A 801 -7.50 -5.24 29.52
C ASP A 801 -8.48 -6.22 28.86
N VAL A 802 -9.37 -5.72 27.99
CA VAL A 802 -10.28 -6.55 27.16
C VAL A 802 -9.51 -7.37 26.11
N ALA A 803 -8.50 -6.78 25.46
CA ALA A 803 -7.65 -7.49 24.50
C ALA A 803 -6.87 -8.63 25.20
N LEU A 804 -6.14 -8.30 26.27
CA LEU A 804 -5.35 -9.27 27.05
C LEU A 804 -6.22 -10.29 27.83
N GLN A 805 -7.54 -10.09 27.91
CA GLN A 805 -8.52 -10.93 28.63
C GLN A 805 -8.11 -11.26 30.07
N GLN A 806 -7.50 -10.30 30.78
CA GLN A 806 -7.10 -10.46 32.18
C GLN A 806 -8.31 -10.73 33.10
N SER A 807 -9.49 -10.26 32.69
CA SER A 807 -10.79 -10.54 33.32
C SER A 807 -11.25 -12.01 33.21
N ALA A 808 -10.64 -12.81 32.34
CA ALA A 808 -11.04 -14.20 32.07
C ALA A 808 -9.98 -15.24 32.48
N THR A 809 -8.74 -14.82 32.75
CA THR A 809 -7.68 -15.69 33.28
C THR A 809 -7.78 -15.80 34.80
N ASP A 810 -7.90 -17.01 35.34
CA ASP A 810 -7.82 -17.22 36.78
C ASP A 810 -6.40 -16.91 37.29
N HIS A 811 -6.31 -16.03 38.28
CA HIS A 811 -5.06 -15.41 38.76
C HIS A 811 -4.08 -16.44 39.36
N ALA A 812 -4.58 -17.58 39.85
CA ALA A 812 -3.74 -18.64 40.43
C ALA A 812 -3.24 -19.64 39.37
N THR A 813 -3.99 -19.89 38.31
CA THR A 813 -3.71 -20.96 37.33
C THR A 813 -3.21 -20.48 35.97
N GLY A 814 -3.39 -19.21 35.62
CA GLY A 814 -3.00 -18.64 34.32
C GLY A 814 -3.73 -19.26 33.12
N THR A 815 -4.85 -19.96 33.36
CA THR A 815 -5.73 -20.54 32.35
C THR A 815 -7.04 -19.76 32.26
N ILE A 816 -7.65 -19.71 31.07
CA ILE A 816 -8.93 -19.03 30.87
C ILE A 816 -10.03 -19.90 31.46
N ASP A 817 -10.72 -19.39 32.48
CA ASP A 817 -11.79 -20.11 33.16
C ASP A 817 -13.14 -19.86 32.47
N MET A 818 -13.62 -20.84 31.72
CA MET A 818 -14.91 -20.72 31.01
C MET A 818 -16.11 -20.62 31.96
N ASP A 819 -15.97 -21.10 33.19
CA ASP A 819 -17.00 -21.06 34.21
C ASP A 819 -17.20 -19.63 34.76
N LEU A 820 -16.12 -18.84 34.85
CA LEU A 820 -16.20 -17.41 35.18
C LEU A 820 -17.01 -16.64 34.12
N ILE A 821 -16.81 -16.93 32.83
CA ILE A 821 -17.46 -16.19 31.75
C ILE A 821 -18.93 -16.65 31.55
N THR A 822 -19.26 -17.90 31.86
CA THR A 822 -20.62 -18.45 31.69
C THR A 822 -21.51 -18.32 32.91
N THR A 823 -20.94 -18.27 34.12
CA THR A 823 -21.71 -18.21 35.39
C THR A 823 -21.43 -16.98 36.23
N GLY A 824 -20.49 -16.12 35.83
CA GLY A 824 -20.12 -14.90 36.57
C GLY A 824 -19.36 -15.16 37.88
N VAL A 825 -18.93 -16.41 38.13
CA VAL A 825 -18.27 -16.86 39.37
C VAL A 825 -17.18 -17.86 38.98
N SER A 826 -15.90 -17.53 39.21
CA SER A 826 -14.78 -18.41 38.83
C SER A 826 -14.73 -19.69 39.67
N ALA A 827 -14.04 -20.72 39.18
CA ALA A 827 -13.76 -21.91 39.98
C ALA A 827 -13.05 -21.57 41.30
N SER A 828 -12.11 -20.63 41.29
CA SER A 828 -11.42 -20.12 42.48
C SER A 828 -12.36 -19.39 43.44
N GLU A 829 -13.34 -18.63 42.93
CA GLU A 829 -14.34 -17.95 43.76
C GLU A 829 -15.42 -18.92 44.29
N ARG A 830 -15.83 -19.94 43.51
CA ARG A 830 -16.69 -21.03 43.99
C ARG A 830 -16.02 -21.79 45.14
N ILE A 831 -14.73 -22.09 45.02
CA ILE A 831 -13.92 -22.69 46.10
C ILE A 831 -13.85 -21.73 47.30
N ARG A 832 -13.62 -20.42 47.08
CA ARG A 832 -13.61 -19.42 48.15
C ARG A 832 -14.96 -19.35 48.88
N ARG A 833 -16.08 -19.34 48.15
CA ARG A 833 -17.45 -19.36 48.71
C ARG A 833 -17.73 -20.67 49.44
N ALA A 834 -17.30 -21.83 48.93
CA ALA A 834 -17.44 -23.12 49.60
C ALA A 834 -16.62 -23.19 50.90
N ASN A 835 -15.38 -22.69 50.90
CA ASN A 835 -14.53 -22.61 52.09
C ASN A 835 -15.12 -21.63 53.13
N LEU A 836 -15.67 -20.50 52.68
CA LEU A 836 -16.33 -19.52 53.55
C LEU A 836 -17.65 -20.05 54.13
N LEU A 837 -18.41 -20.84 53.37
CA LEU A 837 -19.57 -21.59 53.85
C LEU A 837 -19.18 -22.64 54.91
N ALA A 838 -18.09 -23.38 54.70
CA ALA A 838 -17.58 -24.35 55.65
C ALA A 838 -17.13 -23.67 56.97
N ALA A 839 -16.34 -22.59 56.88
CA ALA A 839 -15.89 -21.82 58.04
C ALA A 839 -17.06 -21.17 58.81
N LEU A 840 -18.06 -20.60 58.12
CA LEU A 840 -19.29 -20.12 58.76
C LEU A 840 -20.04 -21.25 59.46
N ARG A 841 -20.16 -22.42 58.82
CA ARG A 841 -20.86 -23.59 59.38
C ARG A 841 -20.17 -24.10 60.65
N GLU A 842 -18.84 -24.08 60.69
CA GLU A 842 -18.02 -24.45 61.86
C GLU A 842 -18.13 -23.41 62.99
N LEU A 843 -17.91 -22.13 62.71
CA LEU A 843 -18.06 -21.04 63.70
C LEU A 843 -19.46 -20.96 64.31
N ILE A 844 -20.51 -21.15 63.50
CA ILE A 844 -21.91 -21.19 63.96
C ILE A 844 -22.19 -22.49 64.73
N ALA A 845 -21.51 -23.60 64.40
CA ALA A 845 -21.65 -24.85 65.13
C ALA A 845 -21.06 -24.79 66.54
N ASP A 846 -19.91 -24.14 66.70
CA ASP A 846 -19.20 -23.96 67.98
C ASP A 846 -19.89 -22.93 68.89
N LYS A 847 -20.29 -21.76 68.33
CA LYS A 847 -20.84 -20.67 69.14
C LYS A 847 -22.36 -20.72 69.36
N ILE A 848 -23.13 -21.55 68.63
CA ILE A 848 -24.58 -21.69 68.83
C ILE A 848 -25.00 -23.15 69.06
N SER A 849 -25.31 -23.48 70.31
CA SER A 849 -26.03 -24.72 70.65
C SER A 849 -27.45 -24.71 70.09
N PRO A 850 -27.96 -25.84 69.55
CA PRO A 850 -29.31 -25.91 68.97
C PRO A 850 -30.37 -25.54 70.00
N GLY A 851 -31.37 -24.76 69.58
CA GLY A 851 -32.47 -24.29 70.43
C GLY A 851 -32.17 -23.11 71.37
N SER A 852 -30.95 -22.55 71.39
CA SER A 852 -30.65 -21.37 72.22
C SER A 852 -31.32 -20.09 71.69
N SER A 853 -31.85 -19.26 72.59
CA SER A 853 -32.51 -17.99 72.23
C SER A 853 -31.54 -16.88 71.83
N SER A 854 -30.26 -17.01 72.19
CA SER A 854 -29.16 -16.09 71.88
C SER A 854 -28.70 -16.23 70.42
N GLY A 855 -29.15 -15.33 69.55
CA GLY A 855 -28.62 -15.21 68.18
C GLY A 855 -27.39 -14.30 68.12
N LEU A 856 -26.45 -14.60 67.21
CA LEU A 856 -25.25 -13.80 66.96
C LEU A 856 -25.52 -12.66 65.98
N LYS A 857 -24.81 -11.53 66.11
CA LYS A 857 -24.89 -10.44 65.14
C LYS A 857 -24.00 -10.72 63.93
N THR A 858 -24.48 -10.38 62.72
CA THR A 858 -23.71 -10.49 61.47
C THR A 858 -22.37 -9.73 61.53
N SER A 859 -22.30 -8.62 62.25
CA SER A 859 -21.06 -7.85 62.44
C SER A 859 -20.01 -8.60 63.26
N GLN A 860 -20.43 -9.33 64.30
CA GLN A 860 -19.52 -10.10 65.17
C GLN A 860 -18.97 -11.32 64.43
N LEU A 861 -19.81 -11.98 63.62
CA LEU A 861 -19.36 -13.07 62.72
C LEU A 861 -18.31 -12.59 61.70
N LEU A 862 -18.40 -11.34 61.23
CA LEU A 862 -17.39 -10.74 60.36
C LEU A 862 -16.07 -10.46 61.10
N GLU A 863 -16.13 -9.96 62.33
CA GLU A 863 -14.94 -9.73 63.17
C GLU A 863 -14.25 -11.06 63.54
N ASP A 864 -15.03 -12.09 63.90
CA ASP A 864 -14.54 -13.45 64.12
C ASP A 864 -13.80 -14.01 62.89
N ILE A 865 -14.42 -13.94 61.70
CA ILE A 865 -13.82 -14.43 60.44
C ILE A 865 -12.55 -13.66 60.09
N ARG A 866 -12.51 -12.34 60.30
CA ARG A 866 -11.30 -11.50 60.10
C ARG A 866 -10.20 -11.80 61.11
N SER A 867 -10.53 -12.28 62.30
CA SER A 867 -9.53 -12.73 63.29
C SER A 867 -8.89 -14.07 62.93
N GLN A 868 -9.62 -14.95 62.22
CA GLN A 868 -9.14 -16.27 61.80
C GLN A 868 -8.48 -16.30 60.41
N SER A 869 -8.77 -15.33 59.52
CA SER A 869 -8.33 -15.38 58.12
C SER A 869 -7.61 -14.11 57.67
N SER A 870 -6.49 -14.30 56.99
CA SER A 870 -5.63 -13.23 56.43
C SER A 870 -6.15 -12.63 55.12
N VAL A 871 -7.46 -12.73 54.86
CA VAL A 871 -8.09 -12.38 53.59
C VAL A 871 -9.29 -11.48 53.84
N ASP A 872 -9.33 -10.31 53.21
CA ASP A 872 -10.47 -9.39 53.34
C ASP A 872 -11.76 -10.02 52.80
N VAL A 873 -12.73 -10.21 53.71
CA VAL A 873 -14.09 -10.65 53.43
C VAL A 873 -15.04 -9.45 53.55
N SER A 874 -15.98 -9.33 52.60
CA SER A 874 -17.00 -8.27 52.61
C SER A 874 -18.26 -8.68 53.39
N LEU A 875 -19.05 -7.68 53.80
CA LEU A 875 -20.39 -7.92 54.37
C LEU A 875 -21.35 -8.58 53.38
N GLN A 876 -21.15 -8.40 52.07
CA GLN A 876 -22.01 -8.98 51.03
C GLN A 876 -21.73 -10.48 50.89
N ASP A 877 -20.47 -10.90 50.90
CA ASP A 877 -20.09 -12.32 50.84
C ASP A 877 -20.69 -13.12 52.00
N ILE A 878 -20.60 -12.59 53.22
CA ILE A 878 -21.17 -13.22 54.42
C ILE A 878 -22.70 -13.25 54.35
N LYS A 879 -23.37 -12.17 53.91
CA LYS A 879 -24.84 -12.18 53.75
C LYS A 879 -25.30 -13.16 52.68
N ASN A 880 -24.57 -13.29 51.57
CA ASN A 880 -24.85 -14.28 50.52
C ASN A 880 -24.65 -15.71 51.04
N ALA A 881 -23.57 -15.98 51.76
CA ALA A 881 -23.29 -17.30 52.32
C ALA A 881 -24.28 -17.71 53.44
N LEU A 882 -24.67 -16.78 54.30
CA LEU A 882 -25.77 -16.99 55.26
C LEU A 882 -27.09 -17.28 54.54
N GLY A 883 -27.36 -16.61 53.42
CA GLY A 883 -28.52 -16.92 52.56
C GLY A 883 -28.50 -18.36 52.02
N SER A 884 -27.34 -18.87 51.59
CA SER A 884 -27.20 -20.28 51.19
C SER A 884 -27.42 -21.25 52.36
N LEU A 885 -26.84 -20.99 53.54
CA LEU A 885 -27.03 -21.80 54.74
C LEU A 885 -28.48 -21.77 55.27
N GLN A 886 -29.21 -20.67 55.01
CA GLN A 886 -30.65 -20.57 55.26
C GLN A 886 -31.46 -21.39 54.24
N GLY A 887 -31.04 -21.42 52.97
CA GLY A 887 -31.61 -22.29 51.94
C GLY A 887 -31.37 -23.79 52.20
N GLU A 888 -30.24 -24.14 52.82
CA GLU A 888 -29.97 -25.50 53.35
C GLU A 888 -30.76 -25.83 54.63
N GLY A 889 -31.47 -24.87 55.22
CA GLY A 889 -32.23 -25.05 56.47
C GLY A 889 -31.37 -25.17 57.74
N PHE A 890 -30.07 -24.88 57.67
CA PHE A 890 -29.14 -24.99 58.82
C PHE A 890 -29.28 -23.83 59.81
N LEU A 891 -29.76 -22.67 59.35
CA LEU A 891 -29.93 -21.46 60.15
C LEU A 891 -31.13 -20.62 59.70
N THR A 892 -31.60 -19.74 60.59
CA THR A 892 -32.60 -18.72 60.32
C THR A 892 -32.01 -17.33 60.58
N VAL A 893 -32.20 -16.41 59.64
CA VAL A 893 -31.74 -15.02 59.75
C VAL A 893 -32.94 -14.12 60.01
N HIS A 894 -32.91 -13.39 61.12
CA HIS A 894 -33.90 -12.37 61.47
C HIS A 894 -33.22 -11.00 61.57
N GLY A 895 -33.25 -10.24 60.47
CA GLY A 895 -32.50 -8.98 60.37
C GLY A 895 -30.99 -9.25 60.38
N ASP A 896 -30.25 -8.53 61.22
CA ASP A 896 -28.81 -8.80 61.44
C ASP A 896 -28.54 -9.83 62.57
N ILE A 897 -29.55 -10.62 62.98
CA ILE A 897 -29.42 -11.67 64.00
C ILE A 897 -29.52 -13.05 63.33
N VAL A 898 -28.46 -13.85 63.45
CA VAL A 898 -28.37 -15.23 62.98
C VAL A 898 -28.69 -16.20 64.13
N LYS A 899 -29.56 -17.17 63.89
CA LYS A 899 -29.89 -18.27 64.80
C LYS A 899 -29.73 -19.61 64.10
N ARG A 900 -29.20 -20.61 64.80
CA ARG A 900 -29.17 -22.00 64.33
C ARG A 900 -30.55 -22.62 64.53
N VAL A 901 -30.98 -23.46 63.58
CA VAL A 901 -32.23 -24.25 63.67
C VAL A 901 -31.97 -25.54 64.46
#